data_AF-A0A7V8NC35-F1
#
_entry.id   AF-A0A7V8NC35-F1
#
_cell.length_a   1.000
_cell.length_b   1.000
_cell.length_c   1.000
_cell.angle_alpha   90.00
_cell.angle_beta   90.00
_cell.angle_gamma   90.00
#
_symmetry.space_group_name_H-M   'P 1'
#
loop_
_entity.id
_entity.type
_entity.pdbx_description
1 polymer ?
#
loop_
_entity_poly.entity_id
_entity_poly.type
_entity_poly.pdbx_seq_one_letter_code
_entity_poly.pdbx_strand_id
1 'polypeptide(L)'
;MKISFLIHSVYGVGGTIRTTLNLAAELARRHEVEIVSVFRHRDVCALPVDPRVRLVPLIDTRPHVSGCEKRHPLHQRPSVHFCPAEARYRQYSELTDERVRAHYAVSDADVVIGTRPGLTGYVARFADPSALRLGQENMTYRNHSPELRAQLAEHLARLDGFVTVSERDAADYTAALPASSARVRFIPNSVPDPGVRPADGSSRTVVAAGRLAEVKQYEVLIAAFDRVAAARPDWRLRIYGGGDQRGWLRRRVERRGLYNHVRLMGPRSPLEPEWAKASIAVSTSRHESFGMSLVEAMRCGLPVVSTDCDYGPREIIQHGVDGLLVPVGDARAVAGALLTLIDDPALRRRMGAAALDASRRYEPAHVARRYEEFFAELGATGAVAPLTGRVAAPQPLSAALATEDAGTAGATGQLGHAEGTGPTEHVVDTATVEHAERAGAQVCADGWGAGAPTGGVSEHTGFASTLRATAPSATPPVSAASSVSAASSVTDPPGSPGPAGSVGSAGSSTALEDAPGVSLAPEDPAPVEPGAHERVVGASPPLVAPTADCEAHPDGGLTLQLRPTGPEDAERPHLPGGLESTDRTTVRDGPHAPGATNSGRRAGRSAPTGKLLLVRRGRGSTGRTRRAGDRSHRHTFPLDTAGRATIPGDRVLAEGVWDVFLVTPGARKTPVLAGTVDQRGALEAHARAVASGPVRNLVPHRAEDDGRLTLRAWARAVHAEVFDVRVDRRGFTVTGTLLGPATLADSPALLLSCRSDPARQLAFTGERRGASTFRCTVSAAAPVLHQRERHDVWDVWLMYAPDAEPVRVGRFLDDIVDRKTVDDYPRIVLPRSAAGPRGPLRLSLRPGARPRVRVRLFHSRRNDLALNVVDLPPGSPRPRSLPERRREAERSLRVLRGRLRRRFAARRER
;
A
#
# COMPACT_ATOMS: atom_id res chain seq x y z
N MET A 1 2.22 -11.61 32.46
CA MET A 1 1.90 -10.39 31.71
C MET A 1 0.76 -10.64 30.75
N LYS A 2 -0.26 -9.81 30.91
CA LYS A 2 -1.45 -9.63 30.09
C LYS A 2 -1.42 -8.20 29.56
N ILE A 3 -1.52 -8.05 28.23
CA ILE A 3 -1.27 -6.79 27.54
C ILE A 3 -2.53 -6.35 26.79
N SER A 4 -3.08 -5.19 27.16
CA SER A 4 -4.32 -4.63 26.59
C SER A 4 -4.04 -3.44 25.68
N PHE A 5 -4.26 -3.60 24.37
CA PHE A 5 -4.12 -2.52 23.39
C PHE A 5 -5.45 -1.79 23.15
N LEU A 6 -5.55 -0.54 23.59
CA LEU A 6 -6.72 0.31 23.35
C LEU A 6 -6.62 1.02 21.99
N ILE A 7 -7.41 0.56 21.01
CA ILE A 7 -7.43 1.06 19.63
C ILE A 7 -8.81 1.58 19.22
N HIS A 8 -8.84 2.64 18.41
CA HIS A 8 -10.08 3.26 17.92
C HIS A 8 -11.00 2.27 17.17
N SER A 9 -10.44 1.47 16.26
CA SER A 9 -11.16 0.36 15.60
C SER A 9 -10.17 -0.53 14.86
N VAL A 10 -10.16 -1.85 15.13
CA VAL A 10 -9.32 -2.81 14.40
C VAL A 10 -9.87 -3.18 13.01
N TYR A 11 -11.17 -2.96 12.79
CA TYR A 11 -11.90 -3.44 11.60
C TYR A 11 -11.58 -2.68 10.31
N GLY A 12 -10.82 -1.59 10.40
CA GLY A 12 -10.42 -0.73 9.27
C GLY A 12 -9.19 -1.24 8.52
N VAL A 13 -8.59 -0.36 7.71
CA VAL A 13 -7.26 -0.57 7.09
C VAL A 13 -6.45 0.71 7.31
N GLY A 14 -5.25 0.60 7.88
CA GLY A 14 -4.38 1.73 8.16
C GLY A 14 -3.10 1.31 8.91
N GLY A 15 -2.10 2.21 8.95
CA GLY A 15 -0.79 1.95 9.56
C GLY A 15 -0.87 1.49 11.01
N THR A 16 -1.54 2.28 11.86
CA THR A 16 -1.77 1.96 13.28
C THR A 16 -2.43 0.60 13.48
N ILE A 17 -3.43 0.25 12.66
CA ILE A 17 -4.10 -1.06 12.74
C ILE A 17 -3.11 -2.18 12.37
N ARG A 18 -2.31 -2.00 11.31
CA ARG A 18 -1.31 -2.99 10.89
C ARG A 18 -0.21 -3.17 11.95
N THR A 19 0.40 -2.10 12.45
CA THR A 19 1.49 -2.20 13.44
C THR A 19 1.00 -2.78 14.78
N THR A 20 -0.18 -2.38 15.28
CA THR A 20 -0.77 -2.98 16.48
C THR A 20 -1.04 -4.48 16.29
N LEU A 21 -1.55 -4.90 15.13
CA LEU A 21 -1.75 -6.33 14.84
C LEU A 21 -0.43 -7.10 14.72
N ASN A 22 0.57 -6.54 14.03
CA ASN A 22 1.90 -7.15 13.88
C ASN A 22 2.57 -7.35 15.26
N LEU A 23 2.53 -6.34 16.13
CA LEU A 23 3.10 -6.37 17.47
C LEU A 23 2.31 -7.31 18.41
N ALA A 24 0.98 -7.23 18.41
CA ALA A 24 0.14 -8.07 19.24
C ALA A 24 0.28 -9.57 18.91
N ALA A 25 0.37 -9.92 17.62
CA ALA A 25 0.57 -11.31 17.19
C ALA A 25 1.92 -11.90 17.65
N GLU A 26 2.96 -11.08 17.77
CA GLU A 26 4.27 -11.49 18.27
C GLU A 26 4.30 -11.56 19.81
N LEU A 27 3.80 -10.54 20.52
CA LEU A 27 3.69 -10.56 21.98
C LEU A 27 2.83 -11.73 22.47
N ALA A 28 1.76 -12.07 21.74
CA ALA A 28 0.90 -13.22 22.01
C ALA A 28 1.61 -14.59 21.88
N ARG A 29 2.90 -14.64 21.52
CA ARG A 29 3.70 -15.88 21.56
C ARG A 29 4.17 -16.21 22.98
N ARG A 30 4.18 -15.22 23.89
CA ARG A 30 4.76 -15.31 25.23
C ARG A 30 3.91 -14.65 26.33
N HIS A 31 2.85 -13.94 25.96
CA HIS A 31 1.97 -13.17 26.86
C HIS A 31 0.50 -13.38 26.49
N GLU A 32 -0.42 -13.14 27.43
CA GLU A 32 -1.83 -12.95 27.06
C GLU A 32 -1.96 -11.56 26.41
N VAL A 33 -2.62 -11.46 25.26
CA VAL A 33 -2.78 -10.19 24.55
C VAL A 33 -4.21 -9.98 24.11
N GLU A 34 -4.76 -8.81 24.43
CA GLU A 34 -6.05 -8.36 23.91
C GLU A 34 -5.94 -7.05 23.12
N ILE A 35 -6.85 -6.88 22.16
CA ILE A 35 -7.08 -5.64 21.44
C ILE A 35 -8.48 -5.16 21.76
N VAL A 36 -8.55 -4.05 22.52
CA VAL A 36 -9.77 -3.37 22.91
C VAL A 36 -10.13 -2.36 21.82
N SER A 37 -11.05 -2.75 20.96
CA SER A 37 -11.45 -2.00 19.77
C SER A 37 -12.70 -1.16 20.06
N VAL A 38 -12.54 0.13 20.33
CA VAL A 38 -13.64 1.03 20.75
C VAL A 38 -14.87 0.91 19.84
N PHE A 39 -14.68 0.86 18.51
CA PHE A 39 -15.78 0.65 17.56
C PHE A 39 -15.63 -0.64 16.75
N ARG A 40 -16.71 -1.44 16.70
CA ARG A 40 -16.98 -2.40 15.62
C ARG A 40 -17.84 -1.73 14.56
N HIS A 41 -17.38 -1.74 13.31
CA HIS A 41 -18.12 -1.14 12.19
C HIS A 41 -18.23 -2.07 10.96
N ARG A 42 -17.76 -3.31 11.10
CA ARG A 42 -17.81 -4.42 10.14
C ARG A 42 -17.91 -5.74 10.89
N ASP A 43 -18.39 -6.78 10.21
CA ASP A 43 -18.50 -8.12 10.79
C ASP A 43 -17.14 -8.77 11.02
N VAL A 44 -16.24 -8.62 10.03
CA VAL A 44 -14.87 -9.16 10.03
C VAL A 44 -13.83 -8.05 9.91
N CYS A 45 -12.62 -8.32 10.41
CA CYS A 45 -11.45 -7.46 10.25
C CYS A 45 -10.97 -7.45 8.79
N ALA A 46 -10.49 -6.29 8.30
CA ALA A 46 -9.99 -6.18 6.93
C ALA A 46 -8.49 -6.53 6.79
N LEU A 47 -7.80 -6.71 7.91
CA LEU A 47 -6.49 -7.35 8.05
C LEU A 47 -6.68 -8.62 8.91
N PRO A 48 -5.85 -9.66 8.74
CA PRO A 48 -5.91 -10.84 9.60
C PRO A 48 -5.59 -10.47 11.05
N VAL A 49 -6.24 -11.16 11.98
CA VAL A 49 -5.93 -11.12 13.41
C VAL A 49 -5.42 -12.52 13.79
N ASP A 50 -4.37 -12.60 14.59
CA ASP A 50 -3.87 -13.88 15.06
C ASP A 50 -4.85 -14.52 16.05
N PRO A 51 -5.15 -15.83 15.97
CA PRO A 51 -6.12 -16.48 16.84
C PRO A 51 -5.75 -16.46 18.34
N ARG A 52 -4.48 -16.18 18.70
CA ARG A 52 -4.04 -16.02 20.10
C ARG A 52 -4.35 -14.63 20.68
N VAL A 53 -4.75 -13.66 19.85
CA VAL A 53 -5.07 -12.29 20.29
C VAL A 53 -6.57 -12.15 20.53
N ARG A 54 -6.96 -11.90 21.77
CA ARG A 54 -8.35 -11.66 22.17
C ARG A 54 -8.85 -10.33 21.59
N LEU A 55 -9.93 -10.34 20.81
CA LEU A 55 -10.52 -9.12 20.25
C LEU A 55 -11.79 -8.72 21.01
N VAL A 56 -11.75 -7.55 21.67
CA VAL A 56 -12.84 -7.01 22.48
C VAL A 56 -13.44 -5.75 21.82
N PRO A 57 -14.57 -5.84 21.09
CA PRO A 57 -15.27 -4.66 20.58
C PRO A 57 -16.15 -4.02 21.66
N LEU A 58 -16.00 -2.71 21.90
CA LEU A 58 -16.74 -2.01 22.97
C LEU A 58 -18.10 -1.42 22.55
N ILE A 59 -18.24 -0.97 21.29
CA ILE A 59 -19.49 -0.42 20.74
C ILE A 59 -19.73 -0.99 19.33
N ASP A 60 -20.92 -1.52 19.06
CA ASP A 60 -21.32 -1.99 17.75
C ASP A 60 -22.07 -0.93 16.92
N THR A 61 -21.42 -0.52 15.85
CA THR A 61 -21.86 0.56 14.95
C THR A 61 -22.18 0.04 13.53
N ARG A 62 -22.23 -1.29 13.35
CA ARG A 62 -22.65 -1.95 12.10
C ARG A 62 -24.08 -1.54 11.73
N PRO A 63 -24.36 -1.11 10.48
CA PRO A 63 -25.67 -0.56 10.11
C PRO A 63 -26.79 -1.61 9.97
N HIS A 64 -26.44 -2.89 9.91
CA HIS A 64 -27.34 -4.01 9.61
C HIS A 64 -27.68 -4.90 10.82
N VAL A 65 -27.13 -4.63 12.00
CA VAL A 65 -27.49 -5.35 13.24
C VAL A 65 -28.62 -4.61 13.97
N SER A 66 -29.53 -5.37 14.59
CA SER A 66 -30.66 -4.83 15.36
C SER A 66 -30.18 -3.96 16.54
N GLY A 67 -29.17 -4.43 17.28
CA GLY A 67 -28.50 -3.70 18.37
C GLY A 67 -27.48 -2.66 17.91
N CYS A 68 -27.76 -1.87 16.86
CA CYS A 68 -26.85 -0.83 16.38
C CYS A 68 -26.80 0.36 17.35
N GLU A 69 -25.77 0.44 18.19
CA GLU A 69 -25.61 1.45 19.25
C GLU A 69 -25.42 2.89 18.73
N LYS A 70 -25.32 3.09 17.40
CA LYS A 70 -25.34 4.44 16.78
C LYS A 70 -26.55 5.29 17.19
N ARG A 71 -27.66 4.68 17.60
CA ARG A 71 -28.88 5.38 18.05
C ARG A 71 -29.00 5.49 19.58
N HIS A 72 -28.05 4.96 20.34
CA HIS A 72 -28.09 4.99 21.80
C HIS A 72 -28.05 6.44 22.32
N PRO A 73 -28.85 6.83 23.34
CA PRO A 73 -28.91 8.22 23.80
C PRO A 73 -27.55 8.80 24.21
N LEU A 74 -26.73 8.01 24.93
CA LEU A 74 -25.38 8.42 25.33
C LEU A 74 -24.37 8.44 24.17
N HIS A 75 -24.69 7.86 23.00
CA HIS A 75 -23.88 7.99 21.80
C HIS A 75 -24.16 9.28 21.00
N GLN A 76 -25.30 9.94 21.26
CA GLN A 76 -25.64 11.25 20.67
C GLN A 76 -25.02 12.43 21.46
N ARG A 77 -24.56 12.18 22.69
CA ARG A 77 -23.92 13.17 23.56
C ARG A 77 -22.40 13.12 23.38
N PRO A 78 -21.69 14.24 23.11
CA PRO A 78 -20.24 14.27 22.97
C PRO A 78 -19.51 13.73 24.20
N SER A 79 -18.33 13.15 24.02
CA SER A 79 -17.49 12.67 25.12
C SER A 79 -17.09 13.82 26.05
N VAL A 80 -17.05 13.54 27.36
CA VAL A 80 -16.59 14.45 28.42
C VAL A 80 -15.16 14.14 28.89
N HIS A 81 -14.49 13.16 28.25
CA HIS A 81 -13.14 12.70 28.64
C HIS A 81 -12.17 12.50 27.47
N PHE A 82 -12.66 12.32 26.24
CA PHE A 82 -11.82 12.22 25.06
C PHE A 82 -11.40 13.61 24.59
N CYS A 83 -10.09 13.82 24.43
CA CYS A 83 -9.46 15.08 24.04
C CYS A 83 -10.23 15.84 22.92
N PRO A 84 -10.82 17.02 23.19
CA PRO A 84 -11.58 17.79 22.21
C PRO A 84 -10.77 18.31 21.02
N ALA A 85 -9.45 18.47 21.17
CA ALA A 85 -8.54 18.87 20.09
C ALA A 85 -8.18 17.70 19.15
N GLU A 86 -8.51 16.46 19.50
CA GLU A 86 -8.17 15.28 18.69
C GLU A 86 -9.09 15.15 17.46
N ALA A 87 -8.50 14.83 16.31
CA ALA A 87 -9.18 14.87 15.01
C ALA A 87 -10.41 13.94 14.87
N ARG A 88 -10.64 13.00 15.81
CA ARG A 88 -11.82 12.13 15.87
C ARG A 88 -12.76 12.44 17.03
N TYR A 89 -12.58 13.51 17.82
CA TYR A 89 -13.46 13.85 18.96
C TYR A 89 -14.96 13.69 18.66
N ARG A 90 -15.42 14.14 17.49
CA ARG A 90 -16.81 14.00 16.99
C ARG A 90 -17.30 12.56 16.71
N GLN A 91 -16.47 11.55 16.95
CA GLN A 91 -16.82 10.12 16.87
C GLN A 91 -16.94 9.51 18.28
N TYR A 92 -16.42 10.18 19.31
CA TYR A 92 -16.48 9.77 20.70
C TYR A 92 -17.63 10.47 21.42
N SER A 93 -18.14 9.82 22.44
CA SER A 93 -19.44 10.09 23.06
C SER A 93 -19.44 9.70 24.54
N GLU A 94 -20.45 10.09 25.31
CA GLU A 94 -20.58 9.60 26.69
C GLU A 94 -20.67 8.06 26.76
N LEU A 95 -21.21 7.40 25.72
CA LEU A 95 -21.18 5.93 25.61
C LEU A 95 -19.75 5.37 25.45
N THR A 96 -18.84 6.05 24.74
CA THR A 96 -17.43 5.58 24.71
C THR A 96 -16.76 5.77 26.05
N ASP A 97 -17.08 6.86 26.76
CA ASP A 97 -16.54 7.12 28.09
C ASP A 97 -17.02 6.07 29.10
N GLU A 98 -18.30 5.69 29.03
CA GLU A 98 -18.88 4.61 29.83
C GLU A 98 -18.24 3.25 29.51
N ARG A 99 -18.26 2.82 28.24
CA ARG A 99 -17.77 1.48 27.85
C ARG A 99 -16.28 1.29 28.11
N VAL A 100 -15.45 2.32 27.87
CA VAL A 100 -14.00 2.24 28.14
C VAL A 100 -13.73 2.22 29.64
N ARG A 101 -14.43 3.04 30.43
CA ARG A 101 -14.32 3.03 31.90
C ARG A 101 -14.77 1.69 32.49
N ALA A 102 -15.91 1.17 32.05
CA ALA A 102 -16.47 -0.09 32.54
C ALA A 102 -15.60 -1.30 32.18
N HIS A 103 -14.93 -1.29 31.02
CA HIS A 103 -13.95 -2.34 30.65
C HIS A 103 -12.72 -2.31 31.56
N TYR A 104 -12.08 -1.15 31.75
CA TYR A 104 -10.85 -1.07 32.52
C TYR A 104 -11.06 -1.13 34.05
N ALA A 105 -12.24 -0.78 34.57
CA ALA A 105 -12.60 -0.95 35.98
C ALA A 105 -12.68 -2.41 36.45
N VAL A 106 -12.61 -3.39 35.54
CA VAL A 106 -12.55 -4.84 35.83
C VAL A 106 -11.43 -5.54 35.05
N SER A 107 -10.42 -4.78 34.60
CA SER A 107 -9.32 -5.31 33.79
C SER A 107 -8.14 -5.75 34.67
N ASP A 108 -7.70 -6.98 34.43
CA ASP A 108 -6.57 -7.68 35.04
C ASP A 108 -5.27 -7.58 34.23
N ALA A 109 -5.14 -6.55 33.37
CA ALA A 109 -4.01 -6.40 32.46
C ALA A 109 -2.80 -5.73 33.13
N ASP A 110 -1.67 -6.44 33.24
CA ASP A 110 -0.39 -5.89 33.73
C ASP A 110 0.10 -4.67 32.92
N VAL A 111 -0.27 -4.58 31.63
CA VAL A 111 0.16 -3.51 30.72
C VAL A 111 -1.01 -3.01 29.88
N VAL A 112 -1.25 -1.70 29.83
CA VAL A 112 -2.31 -1.08 29.02
C VAL A 112 -1.73 0.00 28.10
N ILE A 113 -1.99 -0.10 26.78
CA ILE A 113 -1.34 0.73 25.74
C ILE A 113 -2.38 1.49 24.91
N GLY A 114 -2.41 2.82 25.03
CA GLY A 114 -3.29 3.71 24.25
C GLY A 114 -2.68 4.14 22.91
N THR A 115 -3.24 3.69 21.78
CA THR A 115 -2.59 3.83 20.45
C THR A 115 -2.82 5.19 19.72
N ARG A 116 -3.15 6.27 20.44
CA ARG A 116 -3.30 7.67 19.95
C ARG A 116 -3.54 8.62 21.14
N PRO A 117 -3.32 9.95 21.05
CA PRO A 117 -3.49 10.91 22.15
C PRO A 117 -4.80 10.80 22.95
N GLY A 118 -5.96 10.79 22.28
CA GLY A 118 -7.25 10.68 22.98
C GLY A 118 -7.52 9.31 23.62
N LEU A 119 -6.81 8.25 23.22
CA LEU A 119 -6.88 6.93 23.90
C LEU A 119 -5.82 6.83 25.00
N THR A 120 -4.65 7.45 24.81
CA THR A 120 -3.67 7.72 25.87
C THR A 120 -4.32 8.44 27.06
N GLY A 121 -5.22 9.40 26.80
CA GLY A 121 -6.02 10.07 27.83
C GLY A 121 -7.04 9.17 28.56
N TYR A 122 -7.63 8.18 27.89
CA TYR A 122 -8.44 7.17 28.58
C TYR A 122 -7.57 6.25 29.45
N VAL A 123 -6.42 5.79 28.95
CA VAL A 123 -5.50 4.95 29.74
C VAL A 123 -5.00 5.70 30.98
N ALA A 124 -4.61 6.97 30.83
CA ALA A 124 -4.20 7.85 31.93
C ALA A 124 -5.30 8.20 32.95
N ARG A 125 -6.54 7.78 32.71
CA ARG A 125 -7.72 8.08 33.55
C ARG A 125 -8.44 6.84 34.09
N PHE A 126 -8.39 5.72 33.38
CA PHE A 126 -9.25 4.55 33.63
C PHE A 126 -8.54 3.20 33.72
N ALA A 127 -7.30 3.06 33.24
CA ALA A 127 -6.52 1.86 33.51
C ALA A 127 -6.05 1.86 34.97
N ASP A 128 -5.97 0.68 35.58
CA ASP A 128 -5.64 0.54 37.00
C ASP A 128 -4.22 1.09 37.30
N PRO A 129 -4.01 1.88 38.38
CA PRO A 129 -2.71 2.44 38.72
C PRO A 129 -1.59 1.42 39.00
N SER A 130 -1.93 0.15 39.29
CA SER A 130 -0.95 -0.94 39.45
C SER A 130 -0.45 -1.53 38.13
N ALA A 131 -1.16 -1.30 37.03
CA ALA A 131 -0.72 -1.68 35.69
C ALA A 131 0.28 -0.66 35.11
N LEU A 132 1.18 -1.14 34.24
CA LEU A 132 2.02 -0.27 33.43
C LEU A 132 1.16 0.40 32.35
N ARG A 133 0.93 1.70 32.50
CA ARG A 133 0.04 2.50 31.66
C ARG A 133 0.87 3.28 30.67
N LEU A 134 0.72 2.97 29.39
CA LEU A 134 1.51 3.55 28.29
C LEU A 134 0.66 4.24 27.23
N GLY A 135 1.25 5.24 26.58
CA GLY A 135 0.79 5.76 25.28
C GLY A 135 1.70 5.29 24.14
N GLN A 136 1.13 5.12 22.94
CA GLN A 136 1.88 4.90 21.70
C GLN A 136 1.41 5.89 20.63
N GLU A 137 2.34 6.73 20.13
CA GLU A 137 2.06 7.67 19.05
C GLU A 137 2.43 7.10 17.67
N ASN A 138 1.66 7.48 16.66
CA ASN A 138 1.82 7.11 15.24
C ASN A 138 1.85 8.35 14.31
N MET A 139 1.53 9.53 14.82
CA MET A 139 1.81 10.84 14.24
C MET A 139 3.19 11.34 14.73
N THR A 140 3.41 12.66 14.79
CA THR A 140 4.58 13.27 15.43
C THR A 140 4.13 14.48 16.25
N TYR A 141 4.91 14.87 17.26
CA TYR A 141 4.68 16.04 18.11
C TYR A 141 4.37 17.30 17.30
N ARG A 142 5.17 17.57 16.27
CA ARG A 142 5.01 18.76 15.39
C ARG A 142 3.74 18.74 14.54
N ASN A 143 3.16 17.57 14.27
CA ASN A 143 1.89 17.45 13.52
C ASN A 143 0.65 17.71 14.39
N HIS A 144 0.77 17.67 15.72
CA HIS A 144 -0.32 18.01 16.64
C HIS A 144 -0.46 19.53 16.80
N SER A 145 -1.68 20.00 17.07
CA SER A 145 -1.93 21.42 17.40
C SER A 145 -1.47 21.76 18.82
N PRO A 146 -1.24 23.04 19.17
CA PRO A 146 -0.82 23.45 20.52
C PRO A 146 -1.77 22.96 21.62
N GLU A 147 -3.07 22.99 21.36
CA GLU A 147 -4.11 22.56 22.30
C GLU A 147 -4.08 21.05 22.53
N LEU A 148 -3.85 20.27 21.46
CA LEU A 148 -3.69 18.81 21.53
C LEU A 148 -2.40 18.42 22.26
N ARG A 149 -1.31 19.20 22.12
CA ARG A 149 -0.06 18.98 22.85
C ARG A 149 -0.22 19.24 24.35
N ALA A 150 -0.88 20.34 24.73
CA ALA A 150 -1.16 20.67 26.12
C ALA A 150 -2.00 19.58 26.80
N GLN A 151 -3.13 19.20 26.19
CA GLN A 151 -4.01 18.14 26.70
C GLN A 151 -3.31 16.78 26.74
N LEU A 152 -2.43 16.47 25.79
CA LEU A 152 -1.61 15.26 25.83
C LEU A 152 -0.59 15.31 26.98
N ALA A 153 0.09 16.43 27.21
CA ALA A 153 1.07 16.55 28.29
C ALA A 153 0.45 16.31 29.69
N GLU A 154 -0.77 16.81 29.94
CA GLU A 154 -1.55 16.49 31.15
C GLU A 154 -1.79 14.98 31.34
N HIS A 155 -1.94 14.24 30.24
CA HIS A 155 -2.11 12.79 30.26
C HIS A 155 -0.75 12.07 30.44
N LEU A 156 0.31 12.55 29.79
CA LEU A 156 1.66 11.97 29.93
C LEU A 156 2.25 12.17 31.33
N ALA A 157 1.84 13.21 32.07
CA ALA A 157 2.17 13.39 33.48
C ALA A 157 1.53 12.35 34.43
N ARG A 158 0.76 11.38 33.90
CA ARG A 158 0.06 10.32 34.66
C ARG A 158 0.36 8.91 34.16
N LEU A 159 1.24 8.76 33.17
CA LEU A 159 1.60 7.50 32.55
C LEU A 159 3.04 7.13 32.88
N ASP A 160 3.35 5.84 32.80
CA ASP A 160 4.66 5.31 33.18
C ASP A 160 5.62 5.40 31.99
N GLY A 161 5.12 5.14 30.77
CA GLY A 161 5.90 5.22 29.53
C GLY A 161 5.15 5.80 28.34
N PHE A 162 5.89 6.38 27.40
CA PHE A 162 5.34 6.91 26.15
C PHE A 162 6.22 6.52 24.95
N VAL A 163 5.64 5.81 23.98
CA VAL A 163 6.37 5.26 22.84
C VAL A 163 6.11 6.08 21.57
N THR A 164 7.19 6.56 20.96
CA THR A 164 7.17 7.18 19.63
C THR A 164 7.76 6.24 18.57
N VAL A 165 7.36 6.43 17.32
CA VAL A 165 7.77 5.58 16.18
C VAL A 165 8.96 6.14 15.39
N SER A 166 9.59 7.21 15.87
CA SER A 166 10.82 7.80 15.32
C SER A 166 11.69 8.43 16.43
N GLU A 167 13.00 8.41 16.23
CA GLU A 167 14.01 8.96 17.14
C GLU A 167 13.90 10.48 17.26
N ARG A 168 13.70 11.18 16.14
CA ARG A 168 13.47 12.64 16.14
C ARG A 168 12.21 13.02 16.92
N ASP A 169 11.18 12.17 16.89
CA ASP A 169 9.93 12.40 17.63
C ASP A 169 10.09 12.12 19.12
N ALA A 170 10.87 11.09 19.50
CA ALA A 170 11.24 10.87 20.90
C ALA A 170 11.98 12.10 21.46
N ALA A 171 12.96 12.62 20.73
CA ALA A 171 13.71 13.81 21.13
C ALA A 171 12.83 15.07 21.22
N ASP A 172 11.95 15.29 20.24
CA ASP A 172 11.01 16.42 20.25
C ASP A 172 10.02 16.35 21.43
N TYR A 173 9.55 15.16 21.83
CA TYR A 173 8.71 14.99 23.03
C TYR A 173 9.50 15.16 24.32
N THR A 174 10.68 14.53 24.46
CA THR A 174 11.54 14.66 25.66
C THR A 174 11.96 16.11 25.93
N ALA A 175 12.23 16.89 24.87
CA ALA A 175 12.57 18.31 25.02
C ALA A 175 11.36 19.21 25.36
N ALA A 176 10.13 18.71 25.22
CA ALA A 176 8.90 19.46 25.44
C ALA A 176 8.14 19.09 26.73
N LEU A 177 8.50 17.98 27.38
CA LEU A 177 7.84 17.45 28.57
C LEU A 177 8.67 17.69 29.83
N PRO A 178 8.05 18.02 30.99
CA PRO A 178 8.74 17.99 32.27
C PRO A 178 9.33 16.61 32.58
N ALA A 179 10.48 16.56 33.25
CA ALA A 179 11.17 15.31 33.61
C ALA A 179 10.36 14.37 34.54
N SER A 180 9.28 14.88 35.17
CA SER A 180 8.30 14.11 35.95
C SER A 180 7.18 13.46 35.10
N SER A 181 7.28 13.51 33.77
CA SER A 181 6.32 12.89 32.85
C SER A 181 6.72 11.45 32.51
N ALA A 182 5.80 10.71 31.87
CA ALA A 182 6.04 9.39 31.30
C ALA A 182 7.38 9.28 30.55
N ARG A 183 8.14 8.20 30.83
CA ARG A 183 9.44 7.96 30.21
C ARG A 183 9.27 7.80 28.69
N VAL A 184 9.83 8.74 27.92
CA VAL A 184 9.72 8.71 26.45
C VAL A 184 10.73 7.71 25.87
N ARG A 185 10.27 6.83 24.97
CA ARG A 185 11.11 5.81 24.33
C ARG A 185 10.78 5.68 22.85
N PHE A 186 11.79 5.78 21.98
CA PHE A 186 11.64 5.36 20.57
C PHE A 186 11.53 3.83 20.49
N ILE A 187 10.47 3.33 19.85
CA ILE A 187 10.39 1.95 19.36
C ILE A 187 9.73 1.97 17.97
N PRO A 188 10.40 1.47 16.91
CA PRO A 188 9.87 1.56 15.55
C PRO A 188 8.68 0.60 15.34
N ASN A 189 7.90 0.85 14.29
CA ASN A 189 6.84 -0.07 13.89
C ASN A 189 7.41 -1.35 13.26
N SER A 190 6.77 -2.49 13.52
CA SER A 190 7.19 -3.78 12.97
C SER A 190 6.61 -4.08 11.59
N VAL A 191 7.40 -4.74 10.75
CA VAL A 191 6.99 -5.28 9.44
C VAL A 191 7.40 -6.76 9.38
N PRO A 192 6.45 -7.70 9.19
CA PRO A 192 6.75 -9.13 9.14
C PRO A 192 7.54 -9.52 7.90
N ASP A 193 7.97 -10.78 7.84
CA ASP A 193 8.44 -11.41 6.60
C ASP A 193 7.37 -11.25 5.49
N PRO A 194 7.74 -10.76 4.29
CA PRO A 194 6.79 -10.50 3.21
C PRO A 194 6.24 -11.77 2.54
N GLY A 195 6.77 -12.96 2.83
CA GLY A 195 6.29 -14.24 2.31
C GLY A 195 6.48 -14.42 0.80
N VAL A 196 7.42 -13.68 0.20
CA VAL A 196 7.80 -13.71 -1.21
C VAL A 196 9.33 -13.68 -1.32
N ARG A 197 9.91 -14.30 -2.37
CA ARG A 197 11.35 -14.16 -2.62
C ARG A 197 11.67 -12.67 -2.87
N PRO A 198 12.82 -12.12 -2.42
CA PRO A 198 13.22 -10.75 -2.72
C PRO A 198 13.22 -10.41 -4.22
N ALA A 199 13.12 -9.13 -4.55
CA ALA A 199 13.26 -8.61 -5.90
C ALA A 199 14.67 -8.88 -6.45
N ASP A 200 14.76 -9.14 -7.75
CA ASP A 200 16.02 -9.40 -8.46
C ASP A 200 16.66 -8.12 -9.05
N GLY A 201 15.91 -7.02 -9.10
CA GLY A 201 16.32 -5.77 -9.71
C GLY A 201 16.36 -5.79 -11.25
N SER A 202 15.74 -6.79 -11.92
CA SER A 202 15.77 -6.95 -13.38
C SER A 202 14.69 -6.12 -14.11
N SER A 203 13.52 -5.97 -13.48
CA SER A 203 12.33 -5.38 -14.10
C SER A 203 12.46 -3.87 -14.33
N ARG A 204 11.84 -3.35 -15.40
CA ARG A 204 11.88 -1.91 -15.74
C ARG A 204 10.78 -1.12 -15.02
N THR A 205 10.51 -1.47 -13.75
CA THR A 205 9.40 -0.94 -12.95
C THR A 205 9.89 -0.23 -11.69
N VAL A 206 9.51 1.03 -11.56
CA VAL A 206 9.51 1.77 -10.28
C VAL A 206 8.12 1.62 -9.63
N VAL A 207 8.08 1.39 -8.31
CA VAL A 207 6.82 1.28 -7.56
C VAL A 207 6.76 2.33 -6.45
N ALA A 208 5.58 2.94 -6.29
CA ALA A 208 5.24 3.78 -5.15
C ALA A 208 3.92 3.29 -4.53
N ALA A 209 3.78 3.37 -3.20
CA ALA A 209 2.58 2.94 -2.52
C ALA A 209 2.17 3.83 -1.34
N GLY A 210 0.87 3.94 -1.13
CA GLY A 210 0.28 4.68 -0.01
C GLY A 210 -0.95 5.49 -0.40
N ARG A 211 -1.64 6.06 0.60
CA ARG A 211 -2.88 6.85 0.43
C ARG A 211 -2.66 7.98 -0.58
N LEU A 212 -3.54 8.08 -1.59
CA LEU A 212 -3.49 9.13 -2.63
C LEU A 212 -4.01 10.45 -2.07
N ALA A 213 -3.20 11.10 -1.22
CA ALA A 213 -3.49 12.33 -0.49
C ALA A 213 -2.27 13.28 -0.53
N GLU A 214 -2.49 14.58 -0.29
CA GLU A 214 -1.48 15.63 -0.57
C GLU A 214 -0.13 15.42 0.13
N VAL A 215 -0.13 14.92 1.37
CA VAL A 215 1.11 14.65 2.14
C VAL A 215 2.05 13.65 1.46
N LYS A 216 1.59 12.85 0.49
CA LYS A 216 2.42 11.92 -0.31
C LYS A 216 3.02 12.52 -1.58
N GLN A 217 2.64 13.76 -1.92
CA GLN A 217 3.09 14.56 -3.07
C GLN A 217 3.28 13.79 -4.39
N TYR A 218 2.34 12.91 -4.75
CA TYR A 218 2.45 12.12 -5.98
C TYR A 218 2.54 13.01 -7.25
N GLU A 219 2.20 14.30 -7.21
CA GLU A 219 2.49 15.25 -8.27
C GLU A 219 3.98 15.56 -8.47
N VAL A 220 4.79 15.50 -7.41
CA VAL A 220 6.26 15.61 -7.45
C VAL A 220 6.82 14.37 -8.13
N LEU A 221 6.39 13.18 -7.73
CA LEU A 221 6.77 11.92 -8.38
C LEU A 221 6.36 11.89 -9.86
N ILE A 222 5.14 12.30 -10.21
CA ILE A 222 4.68 12.41 -11.61
C ILE A 222 5.46 13.48 -12.39
N ALA A 223 5.99 14.52 -11.74
CA ALA A 223 6.86 15.52 -12.36
C ALA A 223 8.31 15.04 -12.53
N ALA A 224 8.79 14.16 -11.64
CA ALA A 224 10.08 13.51 -11.75
C ALA A 224 10.07 12.45 -12.86
N PHE A 225 9.04 11.60 -12.88
CA PHE A 225 8.89 10.54 -13.87
C PHE A 225 8.65 11.05 -15.31
N ASP A 226 8.30 12.33 -15.46
CA ASP A 226 8.29 13.04 -16.74
C ASP A 226 9.69 13.05 -17.39
N ARG A 227 10.73 13.27 -16.57
CA ARG A 227 12.14 13.27 -16.99
C ARG A 227 12.65 11.84 -17.18
N VAL A 228 12.30 10.93 -16.27
CA VAL A 228 12.66 9.51 -16.37
C VAL A 228 12.08 8.91 -17.65
N ALA A 229 10.82 9.16 -17.98
CA ALA A 229 10.20 8.65 -19.21
C ALA A 229 10.79 9.26 -20.49
N ALA A 230 11.35 10.48 -20.42
CA ALA A 230 12.02 11.11 -21.57
C ALA A 230 13.42 10.53 -21.83
N ALA A 231 14.21 10.26 -20.78
CA ALA A 231 15.54 9.66 -20.90
C ALA A 231 15.51 8.13 -21.07
N ARG A 232 14.56 7.48 -20.38
CA ARG A 232 14.41 6.02 -20.28
C ARG A 232 12.97 5.61 -20.60
N PRO A 233 12.53 5.73 -21.87
CA PRO A 233 11.15 5.47 -22.31
C PRO A 233 10.74 3.99 -22.21
N ASP A 234 11.67 3.10 -21.85
CA ASP A 234 11.45 1.70 -21.50
C ASP A 234 10.95 1.50 -20.05
N TRP A 235 11.16 2.45 -19.15
CA TRP A 235 10.77 2.33 -17.73
C TRP A 235 9.34 2.77 -17.44
N ARG A 236 8.73 2.18 -16.40
CA ARG A 236 7.34 2.39 -16.00
C ARG A 236 7.22 2.65 -14.50
N LEU A 237 6.27 3.49 -14.11
CA LEU A 237 5.91 3.78 -12.73
C LEU A 237 4.53 3.20 -12.41
N ARG A 238 4.43 2.40 -11.35
CA ARG A 238 3.17 1.91 -10.79
C ARG A 238 2.90 2.58 -9.44
N ILE A 239 1.75 3.21 -9.28
CA ILE A 239 1.32 3.82 -8.02
C ILE A 239 0.15 3.03 -7.44
N TYR A 240 0.36 2.39 -6.29
CA TYR A 240 -0.64 1.60 -5.57
C TYR A 240 -1.25 2.42 -4.41
N GLY A 241 -2.58 2.42 -4.32
CA GLY A 241 -3.31 3.14 -3.27
C GLY A 241 -4.69 3.63 -3.69
N GLY A 242 -5.47 4.03 -2.68
CA GLY A 242 -6.74 4.75 -2.83
C GLY A 242 -6.67 6.13 -2.18
N GLY A 243 -7.53 7.04 -2.63
CA GLY A 243 -7.63 8.41 -2.09
C GLY A 243 -8.36 9.35 -3.04
N ASP A 244 -8.76 10.51 -2.51
CA ASP A 244 -9.49 11.57 -3.20
C ASP A 244 -8.70 12.14 -4.39
N GLN A 245 -7.37 12.24 -4.26
CA GLN A 245 -6.52 12.77 -5.31
C GLN A 245 -6.45 11.89 -6.58
N ARG A 246 -6.93 10.62 -6.59
CA ARG A 246 -6.86 9.74 -7.78
C ARG A 246 -7.39 10.42 -9.05
N GLY A 247 -8.49 11.17 -8.92
CA GLY A 247 -9.08 11.91 -10.03
C GLY A 247 -8.25 13.10 -10.52
N TRP A 248 -7.45 13.72 -9.65
CA TRP A 248 -6.56 14.85 -9.96
C TRP A 248 -5.19 14.38 -10.49
N LEU A 249 -4.63 13.32 -9.90
CA LEU A 249 -3.40 12.65 -10.34
C LEU A 249 -3.54 12.10 -11.76
N ARG A 250 -4.64 11.40 -12.08
CA ARG A 250 -4.91 10.96 -13.48
C ARG A 250 -4.85 12.14 -14.45
N ARG A 251 -5.48 13.27 -14.12
CA ARG A 251 -5.43 14.48 -14.96
C ARG A 251 -4.02 15.09 -15.05
N ARG A 252 -3.13 14.88 -14.08
CA ARG A 252 -1.71 15.28 -14.18
C ARG A 252 -0.97 14.39 -15.18
N VAL A 253 -1.14 13.07 -15.10
CA VAL A 253 -0.60 12.08 -16.06
C VAL A 253 -1.09 12.38 -17.48
N GLU A 254 -2.41 12.55 -17.69
CA GLU A 254 -3.02 12.97 -18.96
C GLU A 254 -2.34 14.22 -19.55
N ARG A 255 -2.11 15.27 -18.72
CA ARG A 255 -1.56 16.56 -19.18
C ARG A 255 -0.06 16.53 -19.48
N ARG A 256 0.69 15.57 -18.96
CA ARG A 256 2.11 15.36 -19.29
C ARG A 256 2.33 14.36 -20.44
N GLY A 257 1.27 13.70 -20.90
CA GLY A 257 1.39 12.62 -21.90
C GLY A 257 1.83 11.27 -21.32
N LEU A 258 2.04 11.17 -20.00
CA LEU A 258 2.64 10.02 -19.33
C LEU A 258 1.71 8.81 -19.16
N TYR A 259 0.58 8.74 -19.87
CA TYR A 259 -0.42 7.68 -19.68
C TYR A 259 0.05 6.29 -20.13
N ASN A 260 1.10 6.21 -20.96
CA ASN A 260 1.78 4.94 -21.27
C ASN A 260 2.86 4.57 -20.24
N HIS A 261 3.24 5.51 -19.36
CA HIS A 261 4.40 5.41 -18.46
C HIS A 261 4.04 5.32 -16.98
N VAL A 262 2.97 5.99 -16.54
CA VAL A 262 2.55 6.09 -15.13
C VAL A 262 1.15 5.50 -14.94
N ARG A 263 1.06 4.40 -14.20
CA ARG A 263 -0.19 3.66 -13.94
C ARG A 263 -0.68 3.88 -12.50
N LEU A 264 -1.95 4.25 -12.35
CA LEU A 264 -2.63 4.35 -11.04
C LEU A 264 -3.36 3.02 -10.76
N MET A 265 -2.64 2.07 -10.16
CA MET A 265 -3.08 0.68 -10.00
C MET A 265 -4.32 0.55 -9.10
N GLY A 266 -4.47 1.43 -8.11
CA GLY A 266 -5.52 1.34 -7.08
C GLY A 266 -5.05 0.64 -5.80
N PRO A 267 -5.93 0.46 -4.81
CA PRO A 267 -5.58 -0.23 -3.56
C PRO A 267 -5.33 -1.73 -3.81
N ARG A 268 -4.41 -2.32 -3.04
CA ARG A 268 -3.97 -3.72 -3.16
C ARG A 268 -3.58 -4.25 -1.77
N SER A 269 -3.86 -5.52 -1.50
CA SER A 269 -3.49 -6.22 -0.26
C SER A 269 -3.55 -7.74 -0.48
N PRO A 270 -2.48 -8.52 -0.22
CA PRO A 270 -1.12 -8.07 0.10
C PRO A 270 -0.52 -7.15 -0.99
N LEU A 271 0.43 -6.30 -0.59
CA LEU A 271 1.19 -5.38 -1.45
C LEU A 271 2.61 -5.92 -1.74
N GLU A 272 3.09 -6.79 -0.87
CA GLU A 272 4.40 -7.43 -0.86
C GLU A 272 4.73 -8.14 -2.20
N PRO A 273 3.80 -8.85 -2.88
CA PRO A 273 4.02 -9.38 -4.24
C PRO A 273 4.11 -8.32 -5.35
N GLU A 274 3.69 -7.06 -5.10
CA GLU A 274 3.86 -5.95 -6.04
C GLU A 274 5.21 -5.24 -5.85
N TRP A 275 5.73 -5.21 -4.62
CA TRP A 275 7.10 -4.78 -4.34
C TRP A 275 8.10 -5.74 -4.97
N ALA A 276 7.95 -7.05 -4.80
CA ALA A 276 8.90 -8.04 -5.36
C ALA A 276 9.05 -7.98 -6.90
N LYS A 277 8.06 -7.43 -7.63
CA LYS A 277 8.11 -7.19 -9.09
C LYS A 277 8.86 -5.93 -9.51
N ALA A 278 9.15 -5.02 -8.57
CA ALA A 278 9.81 -3.76 -8.86
C ALA A 278 11.33 -3.93 -8.95
N SER A 279 12.02 -2.86 -9.35
CA SER A 279 13.48 -2.76 -9.18
C SER A 279 13.90 -1.55 -8.34
N ILE A 280 12.99 -0.60 -8.11
CA ILE A 280 13.19 0.57 -7.25
C ILE A 280 11.86 0.88 -6.56
N ALA A 281 11.89 1.13 -5.25
CA ALA A 281 10.78 1.73 -4.53
C ALA A 281 10.95 3.25 -4.42
N VAL A 282 9.86 4.02 -4.47
CA VAL A 282 9.93 5.48 -4.36
C VAL A 282 8.84 6.09 -3.47
N SER A 283 9.26 7.05 -2.63
CA SER A 283 8.41 7.88 -1.78
C SER A 283 8.73 9.36 -2.01
N THR A 284 7.69 10.17 -2.18
CA THR A 284 7.79 11.64 -2.28
C THR A 284 6.99 12.32 -1.17
N SER A 285 6.98 11.74 0.03
CA SER A 285 6.21 12.24 1.16
C SER A 285 6.75 13.60 1.64
N ARG A 286 5.87 14.56 1.96
CA ARG A 286 6.25 15.84 2.60
C ARG A 286 6.57 15.64 4.07
N HIS A 287 5.77 14.81 4.73
CA HIS A 287 5.93 14.40 6.11
C HIS A 287 5.59 12.90 6.22
N GLU A 288 6.27 12.19 7.11
CA GLU A 288 6.07 10.78 7.39
C GLU A 288 6.57 10.49 8.80
N SER A 289 5.72 9.95 9.69
CA SER A 289 6.10 9.69 11.09
C SER A 289 7.09 8.52 11.23
N PHE A 290 7.00 7.57 10.29
CA PHE A 290 7.86 6.40 10.22
C PHE A 290 8.08 6.01 8.76
N GLY A 291 7.04 5.48 8.09
CA GLY A 291 7.13 5.04 6.69
C GLY A 291 7.13 3.53 6.51
N MET A 292 6.09 2.86 7.02
CA MET A 292 5.86 1.41 6.86
C MET A 292 6.12 0.92 5.43
N SER A 293 5.65 1.65 4.42
CA SER A 293 5.80 1.31 3.00
C SER A 293 7.25 1.33 2.50
N LEU A 294 8.17 2.00 3.20
CA LEU A 294 9.60 1.95 2.90
C LEU A 294 10.18 0.63 3.40
N VAL A 295 9.91 0.29 4.66
CA VAL A 295 10.33 -0.99 5.26
C VAL A 295 9.70 -2.18 4.53
N GLU A 296 8.41 -2.14 4.18
CA GLU A 296 7.74 -3.15 3.33
C GLU A 296 8.47 -3.37 1.99
N ALA A 297 9.01 -2.30 1.39
CA ALA A 297 9.78 -2.37 0.14
C ALA A 297 11.21 -2.90 0.36
N MET A 298 11.90 -2.44 1.41
CA MET A 298 13.24 -2.91 1.79
C MET A 298 13.23 -4.39 2.14
N ARG A 299 12.22 -4.86 2.88
CA ARG A 299 11.97 -6.29 3.18
C ARG A 299 11.76 -7.12 1.91
N CYS A 300 11.30 -6.52 0.82
CA CYS A 300 11.20 -7.16 -0.50
C CYS A 300 12.47 -7.00 -1.35
N GLY A 301 13.60 -6.54 -0.79
CA GLY A 301 14.88 -6.40 -1.50
C GLY A 301 14.97 -5.21 -2.46
N LEU A 302 14.13 -4.18 -2.29
CA LEU A 302 14.17 -2.99 -3.13
C LEU A 302 15.05 -1.89 -2.53
N PRO A 303 15.93 -1.26 -3.33
CA PRO A 303 16.51 0.02 -2.95
C PRO A 303 15.43 1.11 -2.97
N VAL A 304 15.50 2.04 -2.01
CA VAL A 304 14.47 3.07 -1.81
C VAL A 304 14.99 4.45 -2.21
N VAL A 305 14.28 5.14 -3.09
CA VAL A 305 14.42 6.60 -3.28
C VAL A 305 13.35 7.28 -2.44
N SER A 306 13.72 8.00 -1.38
CA SER A 306 12.76 8.76 -0.57
C SER A 306 13.10 10.23 -0.51
N THR A 307 12.08 11.07 -0.40
CA THR A 307 12.27 12.41 0.16
C THR A 307 12.78 12.34 1.60
N ASP A 308 13.68 13.27 1.91
CA ASP A 308 14.43 13.38 3.16
C ASP A 308 13.61 14.13 4.23
N CYS A 309 12.67 13.42 4.85
CA CYS A 309 11.89 13.94 5.97
C CYS A 309 12.73 14.01 7.26
N ASP A 310 12.37 14.92 8.17
CA ASP A 310 13.08 15.10 9.47
C ASP A 310 12.97 13.90 10.44
N TYR A 311 12.03 12.99 10.16
CA TYR A 311 11.72 11.76 10.91
C TYR A 311 11.83 10.57 9.94
N GLY A 312 11.57 9.34 10.42
CA GLY A 312 11.08 8.25 9.58
C GLY A 312 11.99 7.89 8.40
N PRO A 313 11.73 8.34 7.15
CA PRO A 313 12.64 8.18 6.01
C PRO A 313 14.14 8.36 6.31
N ARG A 314 14.55 9.40 7.04
CA ARG A 314 15.96 9.66 7.39
C ARG A 314 16.54 8.62 8.36
N GLU A 315 15.70 8.08 9.24
CA GLU A 315 16.05 7.08 10.27
C GLU A 315 15.98 5.64 9.71
N ILE A 316 15.25 5.44 8.61
CA ILE A 316 15.09 4.14 7.94
C ILE A 316 16.17 3.91 6.88
N ILE A 317 16.54 4.93 6.10
CA ILE A 317 17.38 4.80 4.89
C ILE A 317 18.78 5.33 5.16
N GLN A 318 19.80 4.47 5.09
CA GLN A 318 21.19 4.89 5.04
C GLN A 318 21.55 5.35 3.62
N HIS A 319 21.56 6.68 3.42
CA HIS A 319 21.84 7.29 2.13
C HIS A 319 23.17 6.81 1.52
N GLY A 320 23.11 6.31 0.29
CA GLY A 320 24.26 5.78 -0.45
C GLY A 320 24.52 4.28 -0.21
N VAL A 321 23.85 3.66 0.77
CA VAL A 321 24.07 2.26 1.16
C VAL A 321 22.86 1.38 0.84
N ASP A 322 21.67 1.72 1.34
CA ASP A 322 20.42 0.98 1.09
C ASP A 322 19.41 1.77 0.22
N GLY A 323 19.64 3.07 0.05
CA GLY A 323 18.77 3.94 -0.73
C GLY A 323 19.34 5.34 -0.96
N LEU A 324 18.51 6.20 -1.53
CA LEU A 324 18.83 7.59 -1.86
C LEU A 324 17.82 8.54 -1.22
N LEU A 325 18.30 9.42 -0.35
CA LEU A 325 17.52 10.52 0.23
C LEU A 325 17.65 11.76 -0.65
N VAL A 326 16.56 12.49 -0.86
CA VAL A 326 16.52 13.70 -1.70
C VAL A 326 15.65 14.82 -1.09
N PRO A 327 15.93 16.11 -1.37
CA PRO A 327 15.16 17.21 -0.79
C PRO A 327 13.64 17.11 -1.00
N VAL A 328 12.87 17.40 0.05
CA VAL A 328 11.41 17.36 0.05
C VAL A 328 10.85 18.26 -1.06
N GLY A 329 10.01 17.68 -1.92
CA GLY A 329 9.33 18.39 -3.00
C GLY A 329 10.14 18.57 -4.30
N ASP A 330 11.45 18.25 -4.34
CA ASP A 330 12.24 18.45 -5.56
C ASP A 330 12.09 17.30 -6.57
N ALA A 331 11.25 17.54 -7.57
CA ALA A 331 11.09 16.66 -8.73
C ALA A 331 12.34 16.55 -9.64
N ARG A 332 13.37 17.39 -9.49
CA ARG A 332 14.67 17.21 -10.15
C ARG A 332 15.51 16.19 -9.41
N ALA A 333 15.76 16.36 -8.12
CA ALA A 333 16.50 15.40 -7.30
C ALA A 333 15.87 13.99 -7.32
N VAL A 334 14.54 13.88 -7.17
CA VAL A 334 13.83 12.58 -7.31
C VAL A 334 14.07 11.94 -8.69
N ALA A 335 14.12 12.73 -9.77
CA ALA A 335 14.39 12.20 -11.11
C ALA A 335 15.86 11.77 -11.27
N GLY A 336 16.81 12.53 -10.71
CA GLY A 336 18.23 12.20 -10.71
C GLY A 336 18.49 10.88 -9.96
N ALA A 337 18.02 10.77 -8.72
CA ALA A 337 18.16 9.55 -7.91
C ALA A 337 17.52 8.31 -8.57
N LEU A 338 16.34 8.47 -9.20
CA LEU A 338 15.74 7.39 -10.00
C LEU A 338 16.61 7.01 -11.20
N LEU A 339 17.15 7.98 -11.95
CA LEU A 339 18.03 7.70 -13.09
C LEU A 339 19.34 7.02 -12.67
N THR A 340 20.00 7.47 -11.60
CA THR A 340 21.19 6.83 -11.03
C THR A 340 20.98 5.32 -10.79
N LEU A 341 19.84 4.92 -10.20
CA LEU A 341 19.54 3.51 -9.97
C LEU A 341 19.04 2.78 -11.23
N ILE A 342 18.42 3.47 -12.19
CA ILE A 342 17.97 2.90 -13.46
C ILE A 342 19.16 2.57 -14.37
N ASP A 343 20.16 3.45 -14.39
CA ASP A 343 21.32 3.42 -15.28
C ASP A 343 22.50 2.60 -14.72
N ASP A 344 22.59 2.38 -13.39
CA ASP A 344 23.50 1.39 -12.77
C ASP A 344 22.75 0.19 -12.13
N PRO A 345 22.59 -0.93 -12.88
CA PRO A 345 22.06 -2.21 -12.36
C PRO A 345 22.93 -2.94 -11.34
N ALA A 346 24.20 -2.56 -11.14
CA ALA A 346 25.05 -3.11 -10.10
C ALA A 346 24.82 -2.38 -8.77
N LEU A 347 24.83 -1.05 -8.77
CA LEU A 347 24.44 -0.23 -7.61
C LEU A 347 23.03 -0.57 -7.14
N ARG A 348 22.05 -0.64 -8.05
CA ARG A 348 20.66 -1.00 -7.75
C ARG A 348 20.54 -2.33 -7.00
N ARG A 349 21.30 -3.36 -7.40
CA ARG A 349 21.31 -4.68 -6.73
C ARG A 349 22.07 -4.66 -5.41
N ARG A 350 23.20 -3.95 -5.30
CA ARG A 350 23.93 -3.78 -4.02
C ARG A 350 23.04 -3.10 -2.97
N MET A 351 22.39 -1.99 -3.34
CA MET A 351 21.49 -1.27 -2.44
C MET A 351 20.24 -2.07 -2.08
N GLY A 352 19.67 -2.84 -3.03
CA GLY A 352 18.54 -3.74 -2.72
C GLY A 352 18.88 -4.85 -1.73
N ALA A 353 20.09 -5.41 -1.81
CA ALA A 353 20.60 -6.37 -0.84
C ALA A 353 20.87 -5.73 0.53
N ALA A 354 21.48 -4.54 0.57
CA ALA A 354 21.67 -3.80 1.81
C ALA A 354 20.33 -3.42 2.48
N ALA A 355 19.34 -3.00 1.70
CA ALA A 355 17.98 -2.73 2.18
C ALA A 355 17.30 -3.97 2.79
N LEU A 356 17.46 -5.14 2.16
CA LEU A 356 16.94 -6.40 2.68
C LEU A 356 17.51 -6.72 4.07
N ASP A 357 18.80 -6.49 4.28
CA ASP A 357 19.45 -6.79 5.56
C ASP A 357 19.21 -5.70 6.62
N ALA A 358 19.38 -4.42 6.27
CA ALA A 358 19.10 -3.29 7.17
C ALA A 358 17.65 -3.31 7.71
N SER A 359 16.70 -3.80 6.90
CA SER A 359 15.29 -3.90 7.32
C SER A 359 14.99 -5.02 8.34
N ARG A 360 15.95 -5.89 8.69
CA ARG A 360 15.81 -6.91 9.75
C ARG A 360 15.51 -6.29 11.13
N ARG A 361 16.02 -5.08 11.40
CA ARG A 361 15.77 -4.35 12.66
C ARG A 361 14.30 -3.95 12.88
N TYR A 362 13.43 -4.18 11.90
CA TYR A 362 11.98 -3.96 11.98
C TYR A 362 11.17 -5.27 12.01
N GLU A 363 11.81 -6.44 12.12
CA GLU A 363 11.11 -7.72 12.30
C GLU A 363 10.31 -7.72 13.63
N PRO A 364 9.10 -8.31 13.67
CA PRO A 364 8.24 -8.26 14.85
C PRO A 364 8.92 -8.71 16.13
N ALA A 365 9.72 -9.78 16.09
CA ALA A 365 10.44 -10.31 17.25
C ALA A 365 11.46 -9.32 17.85
N HIS A 366 12.13 -8.51 17.01
CA HIS A 366 13.05 -7.46 17.49
C HIS A 366 12.28 -6.29 18.12
N VAL A 367 11.18 -5.87 17.49
CA VAL A 367 10.33 -4.78 17.99
C VAL A 367 9.62 -5.16 19.29
N ALA A 368 9.07 -6.39 19.37
CA ALA A 368 8.43 -6.91 20.58
C ALA A 368 9.41 -6.98 21.76
N ARG A 369 10.66 -7.43 21.52
CA ARG A 369 11.69 -7.43 22.56
C ARG A 369 11.97 -6.03 23.11
N ARG A 370 12.05 -5.01 22.26
CA ARG A 370 12.22 -3.60 22.71
C ARG A 370 11.05 -3.08 23.54
N TYR A 371 9.83 -3.61 23.34
CA TYR A 371 8.69 -3.33 24.21
C TYR A 371 8.83 -4.06 25.55
N GLU A 372 9.22 -5.32 25.56
CA GLU A 372 9.40 -6.15 26.77
C GLU A 372 10.55 -5.64 27.66
N GLU A 373 11.68 -5.26 27.04
CA GLU A 373 12.80 -4.55 27.69
C GLU A 373 12.30 -3.25 28.36
N PHE A 374 11.46 -2.48 27.66
CA PHE A 374 10.90 -1.24 28.21
C PHE A 374 9.87 -1.47 29.32
N PHE A 375 9.04 -2.52 29.24
CA PHE A 375 8.15 -2.91 30.35
C PHE A 375 8.96 -3.32 31.59
N ALA A 376 10.05 -4.06 31.41
CA ALA A 376 10.94 -4.46 32.50
C ALA A 376 11.66 -3.26 33.14
N GLU A 377 12.14 -2.29 32.34
CA GLU A 377 12.70 -1.03 32.85
C GLU A 377 11.69 -0.27 33.73
N LEU A 378 10.44 -0.12 33.27
CA LEU A 378 9.39 0.59 34.00
C LEU A 378 9.02 -0.14 35.30
N GLY A 379 8.77 -1.45 35.23
CA GLY A 379 8.45 -2.27 36.41
C GLY A 379 9.55 -2.25 37.46
N ALA A 380 10.82 -2.33 37.07
CA ALA A 380 11.95 -2.24 37.99
C ALA A 380 12.10 -0.86 38.65
N THR A 381 11.70 0.21 37.95
CA THR A 381 11.73 1.59 38.50
C THR A 381 10.56 1.84 39.47
N GLY A 382 9.46 1.07 39.36
CA GLY A 382 8.28 1.16 40.24
C GLY A 382 8.48 0.67 41.68
N ALA A 383 9.66 0.17 42.03
CA ALA A 383 9.99 -0.27 43.40
C ALA A 383 10.36 0.89 44.36
N VAL A 384 10.32 2.15 43.91
CA VAL A 384 10.47 3.32 44.78
C VAL A 384 9.12 3.65 45.43
N ALA A 385 9.11 3.74 46.76
CA ALA A 385 7.88 3.82 47.55
C ALA A 385 6.96 5.00 47.18
N PRO A 386 5.62 4.87 47.31
CA PRO A 386 4.69 5.95 46.99
C PRO A 386 4.94 7.20 47.84
N LEU A 387 5.23 8.33 47.19
CA LEU A 387 5.23 9.63 47.84
C LEU A 387 3.79 10.01 48.20
N THR A 388 3.39 9.78 49.45
CA THR A 388 2.06 10.07 50.01
C THR A 388 1.82 11.56 50.26
N GLY A 389 2.15 12.40 49.27
CA GLY A 389 1.85 13.82 49.27
C GLY A 389 0.38 14.09 48.95
N ARG A 390 -0.41 14.47 49.97
CA ARG A 390 -1.76 15.02 49.76
C ARG A 390 -1.70 16.36 49.02
N VAL A 391 -1.84 16.34 47.70
CA VAL A 391 -2.15 17.55 46.93
C VAL A 391 -3.57 17.97 47.27
N ALA A 392 -3.74 19.12 47.93
CA ALA A 392 -5.05 19.68 48.24
C ALA A 392 -5.79 20.09 46.95
N ALA A 393 -7.11 19.91 46.93
CA ALA A 393 -7.92 20.29 45.77
C ALA A 393 -7.93 21.83 45.62
N PRO A 394 -7.74 22.38 44.40
CA PRO A 394 -7.83 23.81 44.16
C PRO A 394 -9.30 24.27 44.33
N GLN A 395 -9.52 25.30 45.14
CA GLN A 395 -10.84 25.92 45.23
C GLN A 395 -11.12 26.81 44.00
N PRO A 396 -12.40 26.94 43.58
CA PRO A 396 -12.77 27.81 42.47
C PRO A 396 -12.64 29.28 42.88
N LEU A 397 -11.84 30.05 42.13
CA LEU A 397 -11.81 31.51 42.23
C LEU A 397 -13.15 32.09 41.76
N SER A 398 -13.84 32.78 42.66
CA SER A 398 -15.04 33.56 42.34
C SER A 398 -14.67 34.81 41.53
N ALA A 399 -15.56 35.23 40.63
CA ALA A 399 -15.38 36.45 39.86
C ALA A 399 -15.60 37.69 40.73
N ALA A 400 -14.65 38.63 40.69
CA ALA A 400 -14.83 39.99 41.17
C ALA A 400 -14.69 40.96 39.99
N LEU A 401 -15.67 41.84 39.83
CA LEU A 401 -15.64 42.91 38.83
C LEU A 401 -14.93 44.13 39.43
N ALA A 402 -14.04 44.76 38.66
CA ALA A 402 -13.59 46.12 38.87
C ALA A 402 -13.37 46.79 37.51
N THR A 403 -13.94 47.98 37.34
CA THR A 403 -13.72 48.90 36.22
C THR A 403 -12.53 49.81 36.53
N GLU A 404 -11.82 50.31 35.51
CA GLU A 404 -11.81 51.75 35.15
C GLU A 404 -10.83 52.08 33.99
N ASP A 405 -10.88 53.35 33.57
CA ASP A 405 -10.46 53.89 32.28
C ASP A 405 -8.96 54.18 32.09
N ALA A 406 -8.60 54.60 30.87
CA ALA A 406 -7.28 55.12 30.52
C ALA A 406 -7.13 56.63 30.83
N GLY A 407 -5.96 57.06 31.33
CA GLY A 407 -5.70 58.46 31.72
C GLY A 407 -4.23 58.90 31.59
N THR A 408 -3.93 59.55 30.46
CA THR A 408 -2.73 60.34 30.06
C THR A 408 -1.71 60.91 31.08
N ALA A 409 -0.42 60.83 30.66
CA ALA A 409 0.67 61.83 30.75
C ALA A 409 1.43 62.09 32.09
N GLY A 410 2.73 62.46 32.03
CA GLY A 410 3.49 62.89 33.22
C GLY A 410 5.05 62.87 33.23
N ALA A 411 5.73 63.41 32.21
CA ALA A 411 7.11 63.94 32.15
C ALA A 411 8.23 63.73 33.25
N THR A 412 9.49 63.62 32.76
CA THR A 412 10.78 64.18 33.28
C THR A 412 11.55 63.59 34.49
N GLY A 413 12.90 63.72 34.46
CA GLY A 413 13.87 63.50 35.56
C GLY A 413 14.77 62.26 35.40
N GLN A 414 15.94 62.30 34.74
CA GLN A 414 17.29 62.80 35.13
C GLN A 414 18.17 61.87 36.03
N LEU A 415 19.25 61.38 35.39
CA LEU A 415 20.66 61.27 35.85
C LEU A 415 21.04 60.44 37.11
N GLY A 416 22.01 59.53 36.92
CA GLY A 416 22.86 58.93 37.97
C GLY A 416 23.99 58.08 37.36
N HIS A 417 25.26 58.44 37.59
CA HIS A 417 26.46 57.78 37.04
C HIS A 417 27.34 57.16 38.15
N ALA A 418 27.79 55.93 37.95
CA ALA A 418 29.04 55.30 38.43
C ALA A 418 29.08 53.87 37.81
N GLU A 419 29.98 53.44 36.92
CA GLU A 419 31.45 53.47 36.79
C GLU A 419 32.20 52.29 37.45
N GLY A 420 32.96 51.57 36.60
CA GLY A 420 33.96 50.54 36.94
C GLY A 420 33.44 49.10 37.13
N THR A 421 34.05 48.04 36.58
CA THR A 421 35.07 47.90 35.51
C THR A 421 34.91 46.51 34.87
N GLY A 422 35.27 46.34 33.59
CA GLY A 422 35.21 45.06 32.85
C GLY A 422 36.39 44.09 33.15
N PRO A 423 36.70 43.10 32.27
CA PRO A 423 36.37 43.04 30.83
C PRO A 423 35.82 41.70 30.27
N THR A 424 35.32 41.72 29.02
CA THR A 424 35.39 40.69 27.92
C THR A 424 35.10 39.19 28.21
N GLU A 425 34.47 38.38 27.35
CA GLU A 425 33.76 38.48 26.05
C GLU A 425 33.17 37.06 25.75
N HIS A 426 32.25 36.79 24.81
CA HIS A 426 31.29 37.58 24.03
C HIS A 426 30.11 36.64 23.71
N VAL A 427 28.87 37.14 23.61
CA VAL A 427 27.73 36.40 23.03
C VAL A 427 27.05 37.25 21.96
N VAL A 428 26.56 36.63 20.88
CA VAL A 428 25.76 37.28 19.84
C VAL A 428 24.46 36.50 19.66
N ASP A 429 23.32 37.14 19.91
CA ASP A 429 22.03 36.75 19.34
C ASP A 429 21.24 38.02 18.96
N THR A 430 20.07 37.82 18.36
CA THR A 430 19.38 38.70 17.43
C THR A 430 18.16 39.40 18.06
N ALA A 431 17.72 40.52 17.49
CA ALA A 431 16.35 40.69 16.95
C ALA A 431 15.97 42.12 16.51
N THR A 432 15.51 42.26 15.24
CA THR A 432 14.52 43.27 14.76
C THR A 432 14.89 44.78 14.90
N VAL A 433 14.22 45.80 14.35
CA VAL A 433 12.82 46.03 13.89
C VAL A 433 12.76 46.85 12.57
N GLU A 434 11.59 46.84 11.95
CA GLU A 434 11.10 47.57 10.76
C GLU A 434 11.38 49.08 10.72
N HIS A 435 11.52 49.66 9.51
CA HIS A 435 10.50 50.57 8.93
C HIS A 435 10.69 50.85 7.43
N ALA A 436 9.76 51.60 6.82
CA ALA A 436 9.75 51.97 5.40
C ALA A 436 9.24 53.40 5.17
N GLU A 437 9.62 54.03 4.04
CA GLU A 437 8.79 54.91 3.17
C GLU A 437 9.64 55.45 1.98
N ARG A 438 9.13 56.43 1.21
CA ARG A 438 9.47 56.69 -0.22
C ARG A 438 10.16 58.04 -0.50
N ALA A 439 11.03 58.06 -1.53
CA ALA A 439 11.10 59.04 -2.64
C ALA A 439 12.31 58.69 -3.56
N GLY A 440 12.40 59.02 -4.86
CA GLY A 440 11.48 59.64 -5.82
C GLY A 440 12.15 59.86 -7.20
N ALA A 441 11.37 60.23 -8.24
CA ALA A 441 11.80 60.61 -9.62
C ALA A 441 12.45 59.49 -10.50
N GLN A 442 12.52 59.57 -11.85
CA GLN A 442 12.00 60.56 -12.81
C GLN A 442 11.61 59.95 -14.19
N VAL A 443 10.50 60.46 -14.77
CA VAL A 443 10.08 60.62 -16.19
C VAL A 443 10.71 59.78 -17.35
N CYS A 444 9.83 59.03 -18.05
CA CYS A 444 9.49 58.95 -19.51
C CYS A 444 10.57 59.13 -20.63
N ALA A 445 10.35 58.77 -21.91
CA ALA A 445 9.10 58.50 -22.66
C ALA A 445 9.26 57.57 -23.89
N ASP A 446 8.12 57.03 -24.37
CA ASP A 446 7.68 56.70 -25.76
C ASP A 446 8.59 55.97 -26.78
N GLY A 447 8.07 55.19 -27.75
CA GLY A 447 6.66 54.80 -28.05
C GLY A 447 6.51 54.11 -29.43
N TRP A 448 5.26 53.76 -29.80
CA TRP A 448 4.86 53.16 -31.10
C TRP A 448 5.41 51.73 -31.38
N GLY A 449 4.86 50.91 -32.30
CA GLY A 449 3.68 51.03 -33.16
C GLY A 449 3.24 49.64 -33.68
N ALA A 450 2.08 49.52 -34.35
CA ALA A 450 1.51 48.23 -34.78
C ALA A 450 1.87 47.83 -36.23
N GLY A 451 2.00 46.52 -36.50
CA GLY A 451 2.26 46.01 -37.85
C GLY A 451 2.03 44.50 -38.04
N ALA A 452 1.27 44.16 -39.07
CA ALA A 452 1.10 42.86 -39.74
C ALA A 452 0.85 43.19 -41.24
N PRO A 453 0.90 42.26 -42.22
CA PRO A 453 0.80 40.80 -42.15
C PRO A 453 1.81 40.06 -43.08
N THR A 454 1.42 38.88 -43.61
CA THR A 454 2.09 38.02 -44.63
C THR A 454 3.45 37.38 -44.23
N GLY A 455 3.89 36.26 -44.82
CA GLY A 455 3.15 35.24 -45.57
C GLY A 455 4.05 34.28 -46.38
N GLY A 456 3.79 32.95 -46.35
CA GLY A 456 4.29 31.97 -47.33
C GLY A 456 5.31 30.91 -46.85
N VAL A 457 5.14 29.67 -47.34
CA VAL A 457 6.07 28.92 -48.26
C VAL A 457 7.59 29.13 -48.02
N SER A 458 8.50 28.15 -47.89
CA SER A 458 8.46 26.66 -47.94
C SER A 458 9.77 26.02 -47.45
N GLU A 459 9.70 24.76 -46.98
CA GLU A 459 10.53 23.57 -47.29
C GLU A 459 12.08 23.57 -47.39
N HIS A 460 12.67 22.43 -46.97
CA HIS A 460 14.06 21.95 -47.19
C HIS A 460 15.19 22.84 -46.60
N THR A 461 16.40 22.36 -46.26
CA THR A 461 17.01 21.02 -46.06
C THR A 461 17.42 20.89 -44.56
N GLY A 462 17.91 19.80 -43.97
CA GLY A 462 18.55 18.60 -44.47
C GLY A 462 20.07 18.68 -44.34
N PHE A 463 20.61 18.39 -43.15
CA PHE A 463 22.04 18.18 -42.94
C PHE A 463 22.29 17.06 -41.91
N ALA A 464 23.33 16.27 -42.15
CA ALA A 464 23.82 15.23 -41.25
C ALA A 464 25.28 15.51 -40.88
N SER A 465 25.71 15.06 -39.71
CA SER A 465 27.12 15.06 -39.30
C SER A 465 27.45 13.82 -38.49
N THR A 466 27.96 12.80 -39.17
CA THR A 466 28.72 11.71 -38.54
C THR A 466 30.09 12.20 -38.12
N LEU A 467 30.56 11.81 -36.93
CA LEU A 467 31.98 11.71 -36.64
C LEU A 467 32.27 10.45 -35.81
N ARG A 468 33.19 9.62 -36.30
CA ARG A 468 33.88 8.58 -35.52
C ARG A 468 35.20 9.16 -35.04
N ALA A 469 35.65 8.73 -33.87
CA ALA A 469 37.06 8.73 -33.49
C ALA A 469 37.38 7.39 -32.82
N THR A 470 38.62 6.92 -32.93
CA THR A 470 39.09 5.60 -32.46
C THR A 470 39.98 5.71 -31.22
N ALA A 471 40.15 4.58 -30.51
CA ALA A 471 41.06 4.46 -29.36
C ALA A 471 42.55 4.50 -29.77
N PRO A 472 43.48 4.52 -28.79
CA PRO A 472 44.12 3.25 -28.41
C PRO A 472 44.27 3.03 -26.88
N SER A 473 45.00 1.97 -26.50
CA SER A 473 45.07 1.33 -25.18
C SER A 473 46.41 1.52 -24.43
N ALA A 474 46.42 1.34 -23.10
CA ALA A 474 47.62 1.02 -22.31
C ALA A 474 47.30 0.30 -20.97
N THR A 475 48.18 -0.62 -20.54
CA THR A 475 48.23 -1.39 -19.25
C THR A 475 49.60 -2.10 -19.13
N PRO A 476 50.00 -2.71 -17.98
CA PRO A 476 49.37 -2.76 -16.64
C PRO A 476 50.05 -1.77 -15.65
N PRO A 477 51.05 -2.06 -14.76
CA PRO A 477 51.72 -3.31 -14.34
C PRO A 477 51.17 -3.88 -12.99
N VAL A 478 52.01 -4.51 -12.15
CA VAL A 478 51.65 -5.24 -10.90
C VAL A 478 52.75 -5.06 -9.82
N SER A 479 52.40 -4.94 -8.53
CA SER A 479 53.21 -5.24 -7.32
C SER A 479 52.42 -4.83 -6.03
N ALA A 480 52.62 -5.32 -4.80
CA ALA A 480 52.94 -6.64 -4.21
C ALA A 480 52.74 -6.53 -2.66
N ALA A 481 52.85 -7.63 -1.90
CA ALA A 481 52.45 -7.71 -0.48
C ALA A 481 53.50 -7.21 0.55
N SER A 482 53.05 -6.88 1.77
CA SER A 482 53.82 -6.76 3.03
C SER A 482 52.85 -6.69 4.25
N SER A 483 53.28 -6.93 5.50
CA SER A 483 53.13 -8.28 6.10
C SER A 483 53.41 -8.40 7.62
N VAL A 484 53.55 -7.29 8.37
CA VAL A 484 53.97 -7.30 9.81
C VAL A 484 52.90 -6.56 10.66
N SER A 485 52.41 -6.96 11.85
CA SER A 485 52.58 -8.07 12.82
C SER A 485 53.12 -7.67 14.21
N ALA A 486 52.23 -7.81 15.21
CA ALA A 486 52.43 -8.09 16.65
C ALA A 486 53.35 -7.23 17.57
N ALA A 487 52.77 -6.71 18.68
CA ALA A 487 53.26 -6.84 20.07
C ALA A 487 52.27 -6.19 21.09
N SER A 488 52.33 -6.41 22.42
CA SER A 488 52.04 -7.66 23.16
C SER A 488 52.14 -7.47 24.70
N SER A 489 51.03 -7.54 25.44
CA SER A 489 50.92 -7.83 26.89
C SER A 489 49.42 -7.97 27.26
N VAL A 490 48.90 -8.92 28.05
CA VAL A 490 49.41 -9.94 29.02
C VAL A 490 49.75 -9.41 30.42
N THR A 491 48.77 -9.52 31.33
CA THR A 491 48.89 -9.84 32.78
C THR A 491 47.54 -10.38 33.28
N ASP A 492 47.54 -11.33 34.21
CA ASP A 492 46.36 -12.05 34.75
C ASP A 492 46.70 -12.63 36.16
N PRO A 493 45.81 -13.34 36.87
CA PRO A 493 44.94 -12.88 37.96
C PRO A 493 45.51 -13.19 39.38
N PRO A 494 44.74 -13.03 40.50
CA PRO A 494 43.83 -14.08 41.02
C PRO A 494 42.55 -13.50 41.68
N GLY A 495 41.58 -14.25 42.26
CA GLY A 495 41.34 -15.69 42.42
C GLY A 495 40.07 -15.97 43.27
N SER A 496 39.60 -17.22 43.33
CA SER A 496 38.35 -17.63 44.02
C SER A 496 38.55 -18.12 45.47
N PRO A 497 37.48 -18.27 46.27
CA PRO A 497 36.98 -19.63 46.57
C PRO A 497 35.44 -19.77 46.77
N GLY A 498 34.97 -21.02 46.90
CA GLY A 498 33.67 -21.43 47.49
C GLY A 498 33.92 -22.52 48.56
N PRO A 499 33.02 -23.51 48.84
CA PRO A 499 31.64 -23.73 48.37
C PRO A 499 30.67 -24.21 49.50
N ALA A 500 29.66 -25.06 49.17
CA ALA A 500 28.69 -25.78 50.03
C ALA A 500 27.46 -24.96 50.56
N GLY A 501 26.29 -25.56 50.86
CA GLY A 501 25.87 -26.98 50.89
C GLY A 501 24.41 -27.23 50.42
N SER A 502 23.80 -28.39 50.73
CA SER A 502 22.61 -28.97 50.05
C SER A 502 21.47 -29.45 50.99
N VAL A 503 20.46 -30.19 50.45
CA VAL A 503 19.27 -30.83 51.12
C VAL A 503 18.11 -29.84 51.43
N GLY A 504 16.79 -30.15 51.42
CA GLY A 504 15.98 -31.35 51.07
C GLY A 504 14.93 -31.70 52.17
N SER A 505 13.75 -32.33 51.95
CA SER A 505 12.94 -32.60 50.73
C SER A 505 11.58 -33.29 51.10
N ALA A 506 10.49 -33.08 50.33
CA ALA A 506 9.11 -33.65 50.50
C ALA A 506 8.33 -33.21 51.78
N GLY A 507 7.01 -33.42 51.98
CA GLY A 507 5.91 -33.84 51.06
C GLY A 507 4.55 -34.16 51.77
N SER A 508 3.42 -33.98 51.06
CA SER A 508 2.06 -34.61 51.19
C SER A 508 1.17 -34.57 52.47
N SER A 509 -0.17 -34.41 52.25
CA SER A 509 -1.32 -34.96 53.05
C SER A 509 -1.67 -34.27 54.41
N THR A 510 -2.88 -34.26 55.01
CA THR A 510 -4.31 -34.69 54.75
C THR A 510 -5.21 -33.90 55.76
N ALA A 511 -6.35 -33.26 55.42
CA ALA A 511 -7.78 -33.73 55.33
C ALA A 511 -8.64 -33.72 56.64
N LEU A 512 -9.99 -33.78 56.47
CA LEU A 512 -11.10 -33.80 57.49
C LEU A 512 -11.38 -32.44 58.18
N GLU A 513 -12.57 -31.99 58.62
CA GLU A 513 -14.05 -32.20 58.48
C GLU A 513 -14.69 -31.07 59.39
N ASP A 514 -15.99 -30.78 59.56
CA ASP A 514 -17.28 -31.48 59.37
C ASP A 514 -18.46 -30.47 59.13
N ALA A 515 -19.72 -30.95 58.96
CA ALA A 515 -20.96 -30.20 58.65
C ALA A 515 -21.90 -29.96 59.88
N PRO A 516 -23.19 -29.48 59.77
CA PRO A 516 -24.36 -30.11 59.08
C PRO A 516 -25.29 -29.10 58.33
N GLY A 517 -26.44 -29.44 57.69
CA GLY A 517 -27.13 -30.70 57.35
C GLY A 517 -28.68 -30.54 57.16
N VAL A 518 -29.40 -31.58 56.64
CA VAL A 518 -30.89 -31.79 56.62
C VAL A 518 -31.70 -30.98 55.55
N SER A 519 -32.75 -31.46 54.81
CA SER A 519 -33.38 -32.77 54.44
C SER A 519 -34.67 -32.51 53.57
N LEU A 520 -35.34 -33.36 52.75
CA LEU A 520 -35.08 -34.53 51.86
C LEU A 520 -36.34 -34.83 50.95
N ALA A 521 -36.15 -35.19 49.67
CA ALA A 521 -36.98 -36.12 48.82
C ALA A 521 -38.50 -35.84 48.55
N PRO A 522 -39.27 -36.66 47.76
CA PRO A 522 -38.92 -37.75 46.82
C PRO A 522 -39.57 -37.66 45.39
N GLU A 523 -39.30 -38.67 44.54
CA GLU A 523 -39.87 -38.97 43.21
C GLU A 523 -41.29 -39.62 43.28
N ASP A 524 -42.04 -40.05 42.25
CA ASP A 524 -41.86 -40.38 40.80
C ASP A 524 -43.25 -40.09 40.07
N PRO A 525 -43.84 -40.77 39.04
CA PRO A 525 -43.43 -41.81 38.07
C PRO A 525 -43.84 -41.61 36.57
N ALA A 526 -43.59 -42.64 35.74
CA ALA A 526 -43.96 -42.80 34.31
C ALA A 526 -45.15 -43.80 34.12
N PRO A 527 -45.65 -44.18 32.90
CA PRO A 527 -45.19 -43.89 31.52
C PRO A 527 -46.31 -43.61 30.45
N VAL A 528 -45.91 -43.43 29.17
CA VAL A 528 -46.56 -43.86 27.88
C VAL A 528 -46.13 -42.95 26.69
N GLU A 529 -45.88 -43.56 25.52
CA GLU A 529 -45.41 -42.95 24.25
C GLU A 529 -46.53 -42.92 23.15
N PRO A 530 -46.34 -42.41 21.90
CA PRO A 530 -45.20 -41.65 21.32
C PRO A 530 -45.59 -40.32 20.60
N GLY A 531 -44.59 -39.49 20.24
CA GLY A 531 -44.82 -38.28 19.42
C GLY A 531 -43.58 -37.70 18.71
N ALA A 532 -43.42 -38.03 17.42
CA ALA A 532 -42.58 -37.35 16.40
C ALA A 532 -41.21 -36.74 16.82
N HIS A 533 -40.11 -37.47 16.62
CA HIS A 533 -38.75 -36.92 16.72
C HIS A 533 -38.44 -35.88 15.63
N GLU A 534 -38.21 -34.62 16.00
CA GLU A 534 -37.46 -33.68 15.14
C GLU A 534 -35.97 -33.74 15.49
N ARG A 535 -35.15 -34.25 14.55
CA ARG A 535 -33.71 -34.39 14.76
C ARG A 535 -33.01 -33.02 14.69
N VAL A 536 -32.52 -32.53 15.83
CA VAL A 536 -31.58 -31.41 15.87
C VAL A 536 -30.29 -31.81 15.13
N VAL A 537 -30.16 -31.36 13.88
CA VAL A 537 -28.96 -31.60 13.06
C VAL A 537 -27.82 -30.76 13.63
N GLY A 538 -26.85 -31.43 14.25
CA GLY A 538 -25.64 -30.77 14.75
C GLY A 538 -24.93 -30.00 13.65
N ALA A 539 -24.91 -28.67 13.76
CA ALA A 539 -24.28 -27.81 12.77
C ALA A 539 -22.76 -28.04 12.76
N SER A 540 -22.26 -28.67 11.70
CA SER A 540 -20.81 -28.81 11.50
C SER A 540 -20.14 -27.43 11.49
N PRO A 541 -18.94 -27.27 12.07
CA PRO A 541 -18.24 -26.00 12.05
C PRO A 541 -18.05 -25.50 10.60
N PRO A 542 -18.13 -24.18 10.36
CA PRO A 542 -18.05 -23.64 9.01
C PRO A 542 -16.71 -23.98 8.37
N LEU A 543 -16.75 -24.90 7.39
CA LEU A 543 -15.57 -25.40 6.68
C LEU A 543 -14.81 -24.24 6.00
N VAL A 544 -13.75 -23.79 6.65
CA VAL A 544 -12.85 -22.74 6.20
C VAL A 544 -12.34 -23.11 4.80
N ALA A 545 -12.52 -22.21 3.84
CA ALA A 545 -12.09 -22.46 2.48
C ALA A 545 -10.53 -22.50 2.44
N PRO A 546 -9.92 -23.55 1.86
CA PRO A 546 -8.47 -23.71 1.84
C PRO A 546 -7.82 -22.54 1.12
N THR A 547 -6.77 -21.98 1.72
CA THR A 547 -6.00 -20.89 1.12
C THR A 547 -4.75 -21.45 0.45
N ALA A 548 -4.45 -21.00 -0.76
CA ALA A 548 -3.22 -21.35 -1.47
C ALA A 548 -2.39 -20.11 -1.78
N ASP A 549 -1.09 -20.22 -1.53
CA ASP A 549 -0.09 -19.34 -2.11
C ASP A 549 0.21 -19.79 -3.54
N CYS A 550 0.46 -18.85 -4.44
CA CYS A 550 0.68 -19.14 -5.85
C CYS A 550 1.85 -18.35 -6.40
N GLU A 551 2.76 -19.04 -7.09
CA GLU A 551 3.93 -18.47 -7.76
C GLU A 551 3.85 -18.74 -9.26
N ALA A 552 4.05 -17.70 -10.07
CA ALA A 552 4.20 -17.81 -11.52
C ALA A 552 5.68 -17.83 -11.92
N HIS A 553 6.06 -18.82 -12.74
CA HIS A 553 7.45 -19.14 -13.07
C HIS A 553 7.91 -18.56 -14.43
N PRO A 554 9.22 -18.36 -14.66
CA PRO A 554 9.76 -17.85 -15.92
C PRO A 554 9.51 -18.74 -17.16
N ASP A 555 9.17 -20.02 -16.98
CA ASP A 555 8.74 -20.94 -18.06
C ASP A 555 7.25 -20.76 -18.45
N GLY A 556 6.48 -19.99 -17.67
CA GLY A 556 5.04 -19.82 -17.83
C GLY A 556 4.19 -20.82 -17.04
N GLY A 557 4.80 -21.73 -16.29
CA GLY A 557 4.13 -22.61 -15.34
C GLY A 557 3.75 -21.88 -14.06
N LEU A 558 2.93 -22.52 -13.23
CA LEU A 558 2.58 -22.06 -11.89
C LEU A 558 2.84 -23.15 -10.84
N THR A 559 3.25 -22.78 -9.64
CA THR A 559 3.13 -23.63 -8.45
C THR A 559 2.07 -23.05 -7.52
N LEU A 560 1.25 -23.94 -6.95
CA LEU A 560 0.22 -23.63 -5.95
C LEU A 560 0.54 -24.45 -4.70
N GLN A 561 0.75 -23.78 -3.57
CA GLN A 561 1.07 -24.35 -2.27
C GLN A 561 -0.12 -24.13 -1.33
N LEU A 562 -0.76 -25.19 -0.85
CA LEU A 562 -1.78 -25.05 0.19
C LEU A 562 -1.11 -24.59 1.50
N ARG A 563 -1.75 -23.64 2.19
CA ARG A 563 -1.40 -23.27 3.56
C ARG A 563 -1.98 -24.29 4.56
N PRO A 564 -1.30 -24.59 5.67
CA PRO A 564 -1.86 -25.40 6.75
C PRO A 564 -3.19 -24.83 7.29
N THR A 565 -4.09 -25.69 7.74
CA THR A 565 -5.46 -25.32 8.15
C THR A 565 -5.71 -25.62 9.62
N GLY A 566 -4.93 -25.00 10.51
CA GLY A 566 -5.11 -25.10 11.96
C GLY A 566 -3.81 -24.81 12.73
N PRO A 567 -3.87 -24.63 14.06
CA PRO A 567 -2.68 -24.35 14.87
C PRO A 567 -1.75 -25.58 15.03
N GLU A 568 -2.26 -26.81 14.95
CA GLU A 568 -1.47 -28.03 15.16
C GLU A 568 -0.41 -28.32 14.08
N ASP A 569 -0.57 -27.76 12.87
CA ASP A 569 0.35 -27.95 11.75
C ASP A 569 1.37 -26.81 11.60
N ALA A 570 1.40 -25.84 12.53
CA ALA A 570 2.21 -24.62 12.45
C ALA A 570 3.55 -24.69 13.21
N GLU A 571 3.77 -25.71 14.05
CA GLU A 571 4.97 -25.80 14.90
C GLU A 571 6.06 -26.72 14.35
N ARG A 572 7.05 -26.10 13.67
CA ARG A 572 8.49 -26.39 13.84
C ARG A 572 9.32 -25.38 13.04
N PRO A 573 9.86 -24.31 13.67
CA PRO A 573 10.91 -23.53 13.04
C PRO A 573 12.18 -24.39 12.90
N HIS A 574 12.80 -24.39 11.72
CA HIS A 574 14.11 -24.99 11.54
C HIS A 574 15.16 -24.14 12.26
N LEU A 575 15.70 -24.64 13.37
CA LEU A 575 16.89 -24.07 14.01
C LEU A 575 18.11 -24.31 13.10
N PRO A 576 18.90 -23.27 12.76
CA PRO A 576 20.19 -23.45 12.10
C PRO A 576 21.23 -23.92 13.14
N GLY A 577 21.28 -25.23 13.38
CA GLY A 577 22.39 -25.85 14.11
C GLY A 577 23.64 -25.96 13.24
N GLY A 578 24.80 -25.66 13.79
CA GLY A 578 26.10 -25.81 13.13
C GLY A 578 27.22 -25.94 14.17
N LEU A 579 28.37 -26.48 13.73
CA LEU A 579 29.47 -27.02 14.55
C LEU A 579 29.07 -28.39 15.18
N GLU A 580 29.86 -29.47 15.13
CA GLU A 580 31.28 -29.65 14.74
C GLU A 580 31.54 -30.90 13.85
N SER A 581 32.74 -30.92 13.23
CA SER A 581 33.68 -32.05 13.00
C SER A 581 33.28 -33.45 13.52
N THR A 582 33.54 -34.63 12.92
CA THR A 582 34.44 -35.15 11.84
C THR A 582 33.95 -36.59 11.43
N ASP A 583 34.45 -37.45 10.52
CA ASP A 583 35.58 -37.51 9.55
C ASP A 583 35.28 -38.54 8.40
N ARG A 584 36.18 -38.62 7.40
CA ARG A 584 36.58 -39.75 6.51
C ARG A 584 35.60 -40.91 6.12
N THR A 585 35.57 -41.15 4.79
CA THR A 585 35.50 -42.47 4.08
C THR A 585 34.18 -43.30 4.19
N THR A 586 33.75 -44.14 3.21
CA THR A 586 34.31 -44.55 1.90
C THR A 586 33.23 -44.92 0.85
N VAL A 587 33.64 -44.94 -0.42
CA VAL A 587 33.00 -45.48 -1.66
C VAL A 587 32.28 -46.85 -1.52
N ARG A 588 31.08 -47.03 -2.12
CA ARG A 588 30.82 -47.90 -3.32
C ARG A 588 29.36 -47.93 -3.83
N ASP A 589 29.18 -48.32 -5.09
CA ASP A 589 27.92 -48.55 -5.80
C ASP A 589 27.32 -49.96 -5.58
N GLY A 590 26.04 -50.15 -5.93
CA GLY A 590 25.45 -51.47 -6.17
C GLY A 590 23.96 -51.62 -5.76
N PRO A 591 23.05 -52.11 -6.64
CA PRO A 591 21.64 -52.30 -6.32
C PRO A 591 21.30 -53.74 -5.91
N HIS A 592 20.26 -53.94 -5.09
CA HIS A 592 19.21 -54.96 -5.30
C HIS A 592 18.06 -54.85 -4.27
N ALA A 593 16.93 -55.47 -4.61
CA ALA A 593 15.75 -55.73 -3.78
C ALA A 593 15.14 -57.08 -4.25
N PRO A 594 14.17 -57.71 -3.57
CA PRO A 594 13.46 -57.29 -2.34
C PRO A 594 13.47 -58.34 -1.20
N GLY A 595 12.93 -57.98 -0.03
CA GLY A 595 12.60 -58.91 1.05
C GLY A 595 11.63 -58.26 2.04
N ALA A 596 10.56 -58.95 2.44
CA ALA A 596 9.48 -58.38 3.24
C ALA A 596 9.25 -59.13 4.55
N THR A 597 9.30 -58.41 5.66
CA THR A 597 8.73 -58.79 6.98
C THR A 597 8.01 -57.58 7.59
N ASN A 598 7.15 -57.82 8.58
CA ASN A 598 5.96 -56.97 8.82
C ASN A 598 5.92 -56.28 10.20
N SER A 599 4.95 -55.38 10.37
CA SER A 599 4.37 -54.92 11.64
C SER A 599 5.27 -54.17 12.65
N GLY A 600 5.64 -52.93 12.30
CA GLY A 600 5.99 -51.87 13.26
C GLY A 600 5.00 -50.70 13.18
N ARG A 601 3.83 -50.82 13.82
CA ARG A 601 2.63 -50.01 13.50
C ARG A 601 2.64 -48.57 14.08
N ARG A 602 3.58 -47.72 13.65
CA ARG A 602 3.44 -46.25 13.80
C ARG A 602 2.29 -45.76 12.91
N ALA A 603 1.32 -45.06 13.49
CA ALA A 603 0.22 -44.45 12.75
C ALA A 603 0.72 -43.22 11.98
N GLY A 604 1.10 -43.41 10.71
CA GLY A 604 1.39 -42.31 9.81
C GLY A 604 0.15 -41.44 9.60
N ARG A 605 0.22 -40.16 9.99
CA ARG A 605 -0.85 -39.18 9.72
C ARG A 605 -1.11 -39.14 8.21
N SER A 606 -2.38 -39.15 7.80
CA SER A 606 -2.73 -39.11 6.37
C SER A 606 -2.21 -37.83 5.74
N ALA A 607 -1.43 -37.95 4.68
CA ALA A 607 -1.10 -36.85 3.77
C ALA A 607 -2.40 -36.20 3.21
N PRO A 608 -2.34 -34.95 2.72
CA PRO A 608 -3.46 -34.29 2.05
C PRO A 608 -3.74 -34.91 0.67
N THR A 609 -4.22 -36.15 0.68
CA THR A 609 -4.66 -36.86 -0.52
C THR A 609 -5.75 -36.03 -1.23
N GLY A 610 -5.48 -35.63 -2.46
CA GLY A 610 -6.33 -34.68 -3.15
C GLY A 610 -5.72 -34.19 -4.45
N LYS A 611 -6.48 -33.34 -5.14
CA LYS A 611 -6.07 -32.71 -6.39
C LYS A 611 -6.68 -31.34 -6.54
N LEU A 612 -5.93 -30.41 -7.13
CA LEU A 612 -6.50 -29.17 -7.61
C LEU A 612 -7.27 -29.43 -8.90
N LEU A 613 -8.44 -28.80 -9.02
CA LEU A 613 -9.32 -28.83 -10.17
C LEU A 613 -9.49 -27.40 -10.67
N LEU A 614 -8.99 -27.12 -11.87
CA LEU A 614 -9.30 -25.90 -12.61
C LEU A 614 -10.62 -26.08 -13.36
N VAL A 615 -11.51 -25.09 -13.31
CA VAL A 615 -12.74 -25.07 -14.11
C VAL A 615 -12.88 -23.74 -14.84
N ARG A 616 -13.01 -23.78 -16.16
CA ARG A 616 -13.17 -22.58 -17.00
C ARG A 616 -14.56 -21.97 -16.81
N ARG A 617 -14.64 -20.68 -16.43
CA ARG A 617 -15.90 -19.93 -16.37
C ARG A 617 -16.58 -19.93 -17.75
N GLY A 618 -17.85 -20.30 -17.80
CA GLY A 618 -18.62 -20.34 -19.04
C GLY A 618 -18.90 -18.95 -19.62
N ARG A 619 -19.16 -18.86 -20.92
CA ARG A 619 -19.71 -17.63 -21.52
C ARG A 619 -21.11 -17.39 -20.93
N GLY A 620 -21.36 -16.17 -20.47
CA GLY A 620 -22.68 -15.78 -19.96
C GLY A 620 -23.72 -15.66 -21.08
N SER A 621 -24.94 -16.12 -20.78
CA SER A 621 -26.21 -15.78 -21.46
C SER A 621 -26.21 -15.74 -23.01
N THR A 622 -26.21 -16.92 -23.63
CA THR A 622 -27.43 -17.43 -24.31
C THR A 622 -27.49 -18.94 -24.15
N GLY A 623 -28.68 -19.50 -23.99
CA GLY A 623 -28.86 -20.92 -23.70
C GLY A 623 -28.92 -21.78 -24.96
N ARG A 624 -27.90 -22.63 -25.18
CA ARG A 624 -28.03 -23.89 -25.93
C ARG A 624 -26.98 -24.91 -25.46
N THR A 625 -27.48 -26.06 -24.99
CA THR A 625 -26.79 -27.35 -24.84
C THR A 625 -25.33 -27.33 -24.33
N ARG A 626 -25.14 -27.45 -23.01
CA ARG A 626 -23.90 -28.03 -22.45
C ARG A 626 -23.90 -29.54 -22.77
N ARG A 627 -23.09 -30.02 -23.72
CA ARG A 627 -22.80 -31.46 -23.83
C ARG A 627 -21.96 -31.90 -22.62
N ALA A 628 -22.41 -32.91 -21.90
CA ALA A 628 -21.55 -33.63 -20.97
C ALA A 628 -20.49 -34.40 -21.78
N GLY A 629 -19.21 -34.23 -21.44
CA GLY A 629 -18.09 -34.91 -22.12
C GLY A 629 -16.94 -33.99 -22.54
N ASP A 630 -17.15 -32.66 -22.66
CA ASP A 630 -16.07 -31.75 -23.05
C ASP A 630 -15.02 -31.57 -21.93
N ARG A 631 -13.88 -32.26 -22.10
CA ARG A 631 -12.74 -32.23 -21.18
C ARG A 631 -11.95 -30.93 -21.26
N SER A 632 -12.10 -30.11 -22.32
CA SER A 632 -11.35 -28.84 -22.50
C SER A 632 -11.72 -27.73 -21.50
N HIS A 633 -12.74 -27.97 -20.67
CA HIS A 633 -13.22 -27.06 -19.63
C HIS A 633 -12.76 -27.42 -18.20
N ARG A 634 -12.03 -28.53 -18.01
CA ARG A 634 -11.57 -29.00 -16.69
C ARG A 634 -10.18 -29.63 -16.74
N HIS A 635 -9.26 -29.16 -15.90
CA HIS A 635 -7.94 -29.77 -15.74
C HIS A 635 -7.71 -30.12 -14.26
N THR A 636 -7.05 -31.25 -13.99
CA THR A 636 -6.72 -31.69 -12.62
C THR A 636 -5.23 -31.91 -12.45
N PHE A 637 -4.69 -31.43 -11.34
CA PHE A 637 -3.28 -31.57 -10.96
C PHE A 637 -3.22 -32.22 -9.59
N PRO A 638 -2.45 -33.31 -9.39
CA PRO A 638 -2.33 -33.95 -8.08
C PRO A 638 -1.68 -32.99 -7.09
N LEU A 639 -2.00 -33.17 -5.81
CA LEU A 639 -1.17 -32.65 -4.72
C LEU A 639 -0.07 -33.66 -4.39
N ASP A 640 1.12 -33.17 -4.08
CA ASP A 640 2.17 -33.97 -3.45
C ASP A 640 1.93 -34.09 -1.92
N THR A 641 2.83 -34.79 -1.23
CA THR A 641 2.79 -34.99 0.22
C THR A 641 2.92 -33.69 1.03
N ALA A 642 3.43 -32.61 0.43
CA ALA A 642 3.54 -31.29 1.04
C ALA A 642 2.35 -30.37 0.70
N GLY A 643 1.29 -30.89 0.08
CA GLY A 643 0.11 -30.09 -0.29
C GLY A 643 0.37 -29.10 -1.43
N ARG A 644 1.36 -29.38 -2.29
CA ARG A 644 1.71 -28.56 -3.45
C ARG A 644 1.22 -29.20 -4.74
N ALA A 645 0.77 -28.38 -5.69
CA ALA A 645 0.48 -28.78 -7.05
C ALA A 645 1.19 -27.84 -8.05
N THR A 646 1.68 -28.40 -9.16
CA THR A 646 2.33 -27.65 -10.24
C THR A 646 1.51 -27.75 -11.52
N ILE A 647 1.35 -26.62 -12.20
CA ILE A 647 0.78 -26.48 -13.54
C ILE A 647 1.97 -26.18 -14.47
N PRO A 648 2.44 -27.15 -15.29
CA PRO A 648 3.59 -26.93 -16.17
C PRO A 648 3.36 -25.83 -17.22
N GLY A 649 4.41 -25.11 -17.63
CA GLY A 649 4.29 -24.01 -18.61
C GLY A 649 3.85 -24.43 -20.02
N ASP A 650 4.06 -25.71 -20.38
CA ASP A 650 3.57 -26.30 -21.63
C ASP A 650 2.03 -26.43 -21.70
N ARG A 651 1.37 -26.35 -20.54
CA ARG A 651 -0.02 -26.78 -20.35
C ARG A 651 -1.00 -25.88 -21.08
N VAL A 652 -1.55 -26.39 -22.17
CA VAL A 652 -2.58 -25.68 -22.94
C VAL A 652 -3.85 -25.51 -22.10
N LEU A 653 -4.14 -24.27 -21.71
CA LEU A 653 -5.43 -23.83 -21.16
C LEU A 653 -6.11 -22.91 -22.17
N ALA A 654 -7.35 -23.20 -22.54
CA ALA A 654 -8.11 -22.36 -23.48
C ALA A 654 -8.36 -20.94 -22.92
N GLU A 655 -8.24 -19.90 -23.76
CA GLU A 655 -8.37 -18.49 -23.36
C GLU A 655 -9.64 -18.25 -22.52
N GLY A 656 -9.47 -17.63 -21.35
CA GLY A 656 -10.57 -17.39 -20.41
C GLY A 656 -10.13 -17.30 -18.95
N VAL A 657 -11.14 -17.23 -18.08
CA VAL A 657 -11.00 -17.20 -16.63
C VAL A 657 -11.23 -18.61 -16.09
N TRP A 658 -10.35 -19.05 -15.19
CA TRP A 658 -10.33 -20.40 -14.63
C TRP A 658 -10.37 -20.34 -13.11
N ASP A 659 -11.41 -20.92 -12.51
CA ASP A 659 -11.57 -21.00 -11.05
C ASP A 659 -10.80 -22.19 -10.48
N VAL A 660 -10.09 -21.98 -9.37
CA VAL A 660 -9.32 -23.02 -8.67
C VAL A 660 -10.16 -23.63 -7.55
N PHE A 661 -10.21 -24.96 -7.50
CA PHE A 661 -10.88 -25.72 -6.45
C PHE A 661 -9.99 -26.86 -5.93
N LEU A 662 -10.11 -27.16 -4.64
CA LEU A 662 -9.61 -28.39 -4.05
C LEU A 662 -10.66 -29.51 -4.18
N VAL A 663 -10.22 -30.72 -4.50
CA VAL A 663 -11.03 -31.94 -4.49
C VAL A 663 -10.32 -33.00 -3.65
N THR A 664 -10.95 -33.39 -2.54
CA THR A 664 -10.50 -34.47 -1.63
C THR A 664 -11.18 -35.79 -1.97
N PRO A 665 -10.73 -36.93 -1.39
CA PRO A 665 -11.56 -38.11 -1.18
C PRO A 665 -12.94 -37.75 -0.61
N GLY A 666 -13.96 -38.55 -0.94
CA GLY A 666 -15.36 -38.17 -0.71
C GLY A 666 -15.91 -37.12 -1.69
N ALA A 667 -15.15 -36.74 -2.72
CA ALA A 667 -15.56 -35.91 -3.86
C ALA A 667 -16.04 -34.47 -3.54
N ARG A 668 -15.86 -33.98 -2.30
CA ARG A 668 -16.22 -32.59 -1.94
C ARG A 668 -15.33 -31.60 -2.70
N LYS A 669 -15.96 -30.79 -3.54
CA LYS A 669 -15.31 -29.72 -4.33
C LYS A 669 -15.39 -28.39 -3.57
N THR A 670 -14.27 -27.88 -3.08
CA THR A 670 -14.23 -26.63 -2.28
C THR A 670 -13.43 -25.55 -3.03
N PRO A 671 -13.90 -24.28 -3.12
CA PRO A 671 -13.12 -23.20 -3.74
C PRO A 671 -11.82 -22.92 -2.97
N VAL A 672 -10.75 -22.57 -3.69
CA VAL A 672 -9.48 -22.16 -3.08
C VAL A 672 -9.44 -20.63 -2.95
N LEU A 673 -9.06 -20.12 -1.79
CA LEU A 673 -8.79 -18.69 -1.55
C LEU A 673 -7.36 -18.33 -1.94
N ALA A 674 -7.15 -17.12 -2.44
CA ALA A 674 -5.81 -16.62 -2.74
C ALA A 674 -5.13 -16.10 -1.48
N GLY A 675 -3.98 -16.68 -1.15
CA GLY A 675 -3.01 -16.12 -0.21
C GLY A 675 -2.11 -15.10 -0.90
N THR A 676 -0.81 -15.30 -0.78
CA THR A 676 0.23 -14.63 -1.57
C THR A 676 0.10 -15.05 -3.03
N VAL A 677 0.10 -14.08 -3.95
CA VAL A 677 0.06 -14.35 -5.40
C VAL A 677 1.21 -13.61 -6.08
N ASP A 678 2.31 -14.32 -6.26
CA ASP A 678 3.48 -13.84 -7.02
C ASP A 678 3.24 -14.03 -8.51
N GLN A 679 3.33 -12.94 -9.27
CA GLN A 679 3.09 -12.90 -10.71
C GLN A 679 4.37 -12.59 -11.50
N ARG A 680 5.57 -12.68 -10.91
CA ARG A 680 6.84 -12.30 -11.57
C ARG A 680 7.10 -13.05 -12.87
N GLY A 681 6.88 -14.37 -12.92
CA GLY A 681 6.99 -15.14 -14.16
C GLY A 681 6.04 -14.70 -15.27
N ALA A 682 5.00 -13.92 -14.99
CA ALA A 682 4.15 -13.30 -16.01
C ALA A 682 4.73 -12.01 -16.63
N LEU A 683 5.78 -11.42 -16.05
CA LEU A 683 6.55 -10.34 -16.66
C LEU A 683 7.42 -10.89 -17.82
N GLU A 684 7.98 -12.09 -17.63
CA GLU A 684 8.75 -12.81 -18.66
C GLU A 684 7.90 -13.39 -19.79
N ALA A 685 6.58 -13.16 -19.79
CA ALA A 685 5.68 -13.62 -20.85
C ALA A 685 6.03 -13.06 -22.23
N HIS A 686 6.69 -11.90 -22.30
CA HIS A 686 7.19 -11.35 -23.57
C HIS A 686 8.44 -12.08 -24.08
N ALA A 687 9.36 -12.48 -23.19
CA ALA A 687 10.55 -13.25 -23.55
C ALA A 687 10.20 -14.68 -24.04
N ARG A 688 9.12 -15.26 -23.50
CA ARG A 688 8.57 -16.55 -23.95
C ARG A 688 7.82 -16.52 -25.29
N ALA A 689 7.55 -15.36 -25.87
CA ALA A 689 6.74 -15.25 -27.09
C ALA A 689 7.54 -15.56 -28.36
N VAL A 690 7.99 -16.82 -28.50
CA VAL A 690 8.81 -17.29 -29.62
C VAL A 690 8.08 -17.11 -30.95
N ALA A 691 8.77 -16.56 -31.95
CA ALA A 691 8.22 -16.25 -33.27
C ALA A 691 7.72 -17.47 -34.09
N SER A 692 8.00 -18.70 -33.65
CA SER A 692 7.53 -19.95 -34.29
C SER A 692 6.39 -20.65 -33.54
N GLY A 693 6.01 -20.18 -32.35
CA GLY A 693 5.07 -20.88 -31.45
C GLY A 693 3.81 -20.06 -31.10
N PRO A 694 2.71 -20.71 -30.69
CA PRO A 694 1.48 -20.01 -30.31
C PRO A 694 1.70 -19.16 -29.05
N VAL A 695 1.23 -17.91 -29.08
CA VAL A 695 1.36 -16.94 -28.00
C VAL A 695 0.47 -17.31 -26.82
N ARG A 696 1.07 -17.49 -25.63
CA ARG A 696 0.38 -17.89 -24.40
C ARG A 696 0.82 -17.04 -23.21
N ASN A 697 -0.11 -16.77 -22.29
CA ASN A 697 0.23 -16.30 -20.94
C ASN A 697 -0.78 -16.84 -19.93
N LEU A 698 -0.32 -17.08 -18.69
CA LEU A 698 -1.13 -17.59 -17.59
C LEU A 698 -0.84 -16.77 -16.33
N VAL A 699 -1.82 -16.00 -15.89
CA VAL A 699 -1.66 -15.05 -14.78
C VAL A 699 -2.58 -15.44 -13.60
N PRO A 700 -2.04 -15.86 -12.45
CA PRO A 700 -2.81 -16.06 -11.24
C PRO A 700 -3.23 -14.71 -10.66
N HIS A 701 -4.42 -14.63 -10.07
CA HIS A 701 -4.89 -13.45 -9.35
C HIS A 701 -5.92 -13.82 -8.27
N ARG A 702 -6.00 -12.95 -7.26
CA ARG A 702 -7.10 -12.91 -6.30
C ARG A 702 -8.31 -12.25 -6.97
N ALA A 703 -9.48 -12.88 -6.89
CA ALA A 703 -10.75 -12.29 -7.34
C ALA A 703 -11.16 -11.13 -6.40
N GLU A 704 -11.68 -10.03 -6.95
CA GLU A 704 -12.02 -8.82 -6.19
C GLU A 704 -13.31 -8.96 -5.37
N ASP A 705 -14.20 -9.88 -5.75
CA ASP A 705 -15.54 -10.08 -5.21
C ASP A 705 -15.59 -11.07 -4.03
N ASP A 706 -14.87 -12.20 -4.14
CA ASP A 706 -14.89 -13.26 -3.12
C ASP A 706 -13.50 -13.72 -2.62
N GLY A 707 -12.42 -13.12 -3.14
CA GLY A 707 -11.05 -13.43 -2.73
C GLY A 707 -10.51 -14.78 -3.23
N ARG A 708 -11.25 -15.52 -4.08
CA ARG A 708 -10.80 -16.82 -4.61
C ARG A 708 -9.57 -16.69 -5.49
N LEU A 709 -8.74 -17.74 -5.47
CA LEU A 709 -7.64 -17.89 -6.41
C LEU A 709 -8.22 -18.24 -7.79
N THR A 710 -7.90 -17.38 -8.76
CA THR A 710 -8.42 -17.44 -10.12
C THR A 710 -7.26 -17.31 -11.10
N LEU A 711 -7.22 -18.13 -12.14
CA LEU A 711 -6.19 -18.05 -13.18
C LEU A 711 -6.78 -17.39 -14.42
N ARG A 712 -5.98 -16.54 -15.08
CA ARG A 712 -6.32 -15.93 -16.36
C ARG A 712 -5.42 -16.49 -17.44
N ALA A 713 -6.00 -17.28 -18.35
CA ALA A 713 -5.30 -17.83 -19.49
C ALA A 713 -5.58 -16.98 -20.74
N TRP A 714 -4.53 -16.70 -21.52
CA TRP A 714 -4.59 -16.27 -22.91
C TRP A 714 -3.83 -17.28 -23.76
N ALA A 715 -4.39 -17.64 -24.91
CA ALA A 715 -3.81 -18.60 -25.84
C ALA A 715 -4.30 -18.28 -27.26
N ARG A 716 -3.40 -17.85 -28.14
CA ARG A 716 -3.69 -17.43 -29.53
C ARG A 716 -2.61 -17.99 -30.44
N ALA A 717 -2.95 -18.35 -31.68
CA ALA A 717 -1.94 -18.78 -32.65
C ALA A 717 -1.02 -17.59 -33.01
N VAL A 718 -1.64 -16.49 -33.44
CA VAL A 718 -0.99 -15.22 -33.78
C VAL A 718 -1.63 -14.11 -32.94
N HIS A 719 -0.86 -13.11 -32.51
CA HIS A 719 -1.33 -11.99 -31.70
C HIS A 719 -0.58 -10.69 -32.01
N ALA A 720 -1.25 -9.55 -31.82
CA ALA A 720 -0.68 -8.22 -31.99
C ALA A 720 -0.60 -7.50 -30.62
N GLU A 721 0.58 -7.57 -29.98
CA GLU A 721 0.83 -7.02 -28.63
C GLU A 721 1.21 -5.54 -28.70
N VAL A 722 0.38 -4.68 -28.11
CA VAL A 722 0.54 -3.22 -28.10
C VAL A 722 1.39 -2.75 -26.92
N PHE A 723 2.49 -2.06 -27.22
CA PHE A 723 3.37 -1.48 -26.20
C PHE A 723 3.29 0.05 -26.11
N ASP A 724 2.89 0.76 -27.18
CA ASP A 724 2.75 2.22 -27.20
C ASP A 724 1.47 2.67 -27.96
N VAL A 725 0.78 3.65 -27.40
CA VAL A 725 -0.47 4.22 -27.95
C VAL A 725 -0.40 5.73 -27.79
N ARG A 726 -0.38 6.50 -28.86
CA ARG A 726 -0.32 7.98 -28.80
C ARG A 726 -1.66 8.55 -29.22
N VAL A 727 -2.22 9.47 -28.42
CA VAL A 727 -3.51 10.11 -28.66
C VAL A 727 -3.33 11.62 -28.78
N ASP A 728 -3.83 12.22 -29.86
CA ASP A 728 -3.79 13.66 -30.10
C ASP A 728 -5.20 14.28 -30.23
N ARG A 729 -5.35 15.38 -30.98
CA ARG A 729 -6.64 16.05 -31.21
C ARG A 729 -7.38 15.61 -32.48
N ARG A 730 -6.70 14.92 -33.40
CA ARG A 730 -7.17 14.44 -34.71
C ARG A 730 -7.40 12.93 -34.71
N GLY A 731 -6.62 12.16 -33.96
CA GLY A 731 -6.59 10.72 -34.03
C GLY A 731 -5.74 10.04 -32.96
N PHE A 732 -5.33 8.82 -33.25
CA PHE A 732 -4.41 8.05 -32.43
C PHE A 732 -3.46 7.18 -33.28
N THR A 733 -2.24 6.96 -32.79
CA THR A 733 -1.27 6.02 -33.36
C THR A 733 -1.11 4.83 -32.43
N VAL A 734 -1.15 3.61 -32.95
CA VAL A 734 -0.83 2.38 -32.21
C VAL A 734 0.50 1.83 -32.70
N THR A 735 1.37 1.43 -31.79
CA THR A 735 2.61 0.70 -32.08
C THR A 735 2.64 -0.59 -31.27
N GLY A 736 2.90 -1.70 -31.95
CA GLY A 736 2.92 -3.04 -31.34
C GLY A 736 3.74 -4.02 -32.17
N THR A 737 3.94 -5.23 -31.65
CA THR A 737 4.59 -6.32 -32.38
C THR A 737 3.61 -7.42 -32.73
N LEU A 738 3.73 -7.97 -33.94
CA LEU A 738 3.18 -9.26 -34.30
C LEU A 738 3.97 -10.35 -33.57
N LEU A 739 3.28 -11.38 -33.10
CA LEU A 739 3.84 -12.52 -32.35
C LEU A 739 3.13 -13.81 -32.75
N GLY A 740 3.85 -14.93 -32.69
CA GLY A 740 3.43 -16.22 -33.22
C GLY A 740 3.91 -16.46 -34.66
N PRO A 741 3.64 -17.64 -35.25
CA PRO A 741 4.16 -18.07 -36.56
C PRO A 741 3.49 -17.32 -37.72
N ALA A 742 3.84 -16.04 -37.87
CA ALA A 742 3.30 -15.15 -38.89
C ALA A 742 4.30 -14.05 -39.27
N THR A 743 4.44 -13.79 -40.56
CA THR A 743 5.28 -12.71 -41.09
C THR A 743 4.46 -11.43 -41.25
N LEU A 744 4.99 -10.30 -40.76
CA LEU A 744 4.40 -8.98 -40.97
C LEU A 744 4.78 -8.46 -42.37
N ALA A 745 3.79 -8.14 -43.21
CA ALA A 745 3.98 -7.49 -44.49
C ALA A 745 4.38 -6.01 -44.32
N ASP A 746 4.89 -5.36 -45.38
CA ASP A 746 5.38 -3.96 -45.31
C ASP A 746 4.31 -2.91 -45.06
N SER A 747 3.08 -3.15 -45.55
CA SER A 747 1.93 -2.26 -45.45
C SER A 747 0.80 -2.86 -44.59
N PRO A 748 1.02 -3.13 -43.29
CA PRO A 748 -0.03 -3.67 -42.42
C PRO A 748 -1.10 -2.61 -42.17
N ALA A 749 -2.34 -3.02 -41.90
CA ALA A 749 -3.46 -2.09 -41.68
C ALA A 749 -4.20 -2.38 -40.38
N LEU A 750 -4.59 -1.33 -39.65
CA LEU A 750 -5.57 -1.48 -38.58
C LEU A 750 -6.98 -1.49 -39.16
N LEU A 751 -7.74 -2.52 -38.82
CA LEU A 751 -9.13 -2.69 -39.20
C LEU A 751 -10.01 -2.40 -37.98
N LEU A 752 -10.80 -1.32 -38.05
CA LEU A 752 -11.86 -1.06 -37.07
C LEU A 752 -13.13 -1.76 -37.54
N SER A 753 -13.71 -2.64 -36.73
CA SER A 753 -15.01 -3.29 -37.03
C SER A 753 -16.05 -2.91 -35.97
N CYS A 754 -17.25 -2.49 -36.39
CA CYS A 754 -18.29 -2.03 -35.48
C CYS A 754 -19.05 -3.21 -34.82
N ARG A 755 -19.16 -3.23 -33.49
CA ARG A 755 -19.78 -4.35 -32.76
C ARG A 755 -21.29 -4.51 -32.98
N SER A 756 -21.98 -3.45 -33.37
CA SER A 756 -23.42 -3.47 -33.68
C SER A 756 -23.72 -3.91 -35.13
N ASP A 757 -22.72 -3.90 -35.99
CA ASP A 757 -22.83 -4.12 -37.44
C ASP A 757 -21.41 -4.46 -37.96
N PRO A 758 -20.99 -5.74 -37.92
CA PRO A 758 -19.60 -6.12 -38.24
C PRO A 758 -19.19 -5.88 -39.70
N ALA A 759 -20.14 -5.62 -40.60
CA ALA A 759 -19.89 -5.24 -41.98
C ALA A 759 -19.46 -3.76 -42.11
N ARG A 760 -19.77 -2.91 -41.11
CA ARG A 760 -19.16 -1.58 -40.98
C ARG A 760 -17.72 -1.71 -40.52
N GLN A 761 -16.81 -1.68 -41.49
CA GLN A 761 -15.38 -1.74 -41.28
C GLN A 761 -14.67 -0.51 -41.83
N LEU A 762 -13.57 -0.11 -41.19
CA LEU A 762 -12.71 1.00 -41.62
C LEU A 762 -11.24 0.56 -41.51
N ALA A 763 -10.54 0.51 -42.64
CA ALA A 763 -9.12 0.17 -42.70
C ALA A 763 -8.23 1.42 -42.65
N PHE A 764 -7.11 1.32 -41.94
CA PHE A 764 -6.09 2.37 -41.81
C PHE A 764 -4.71 1.74 -42.01
N THR A 765 -4.16 1.88 -43.22
CA THR A 765 -2.80 1.44 -43.57
C THR A 765 -1.77 2.12 -42.67
N GLY A 766 -0.76 1.36 -42.28
CA GLY A 766 0.40 1.81 -41.53
C GLY A 766 1.69 1.28 -42.14
N GLU A 767 2.73 1.23 -41.32
CA GLU A 767 4.10 0.93 -41.71
C GLU A 767 4.66 -0.25 -40.89
N ARG A 768 5.42 -1.12 -41.55
CA ARG A 768 6.34 -2.06 -40.89
C ARG A 768 7.59 -1.33 -40.39
N ARG A 769 8.09 -1.71 -39.21
CA ARG A 769 9.32 -1.20 -38.60
C ARG A 769 10.14 -2.37 -38.07
N GLY A 770 11.24 -2.70 -38.74
CA GLY A 770 11.97 -3.94 -38.46
C GLY A 770 11.14 -5.20 -38.80
N ALA A 771 11.49 -6.35 -38.23
CA ALA A 771 10.90 -7.63 -38.62
C ALA A 771 9.41 -7.79 -38.25
N SER A 772 8.99 -7.36 -37.06
CA SER A 772 7.69 -7.70 -36.47
C SER A 772 6.89 -6.52 -35.92
N THR A 773 7.46 -5.31 -35.84
CA THR A 773 6.74 -4.15 -35.28
C THR A 773 5.91 -3.46 -36.36
N PHE A 774 4.64 -3.22 -36.07
CA PHE A 774 3.73 -2.42 -36.88
C PHE A 774 3.48 -1.07 -36.21
N ARG A 775 3.24 -0.03 -37.02
CA ARG A 775 2.80 1.28 -36.55
C ARG A 775 1.74 1.86 -37.49
N CYS A 776 0.55 2.10 -36.95
CA CYS A 776 -0.60 2.56 -37.75
C CYS A 776 -1.27 3.76 -37.09
N THR A 777 -1.74 4.72 -37.88
CA THR A 777 -2.39 5.94 -37.38
C THR A 777 -3.83 6.05 -37.87
N VAL A 778 -4.75 6.22 -36.93
CA VAL A 778 -6.20 6.21 -37.14
C VAL A 778 -6.76 7.62 -36.95
N SER A 779 -7.40 8.17 -37.97
CA SER A 779 -8.16 9.42 -37.87
C SER A 779 -9.44 9.20 -37.05
N ALA A 780 -9.62 9.96 -35.97
CA ALA A 780 -10.82 9.88 -35.15
C ALA A 780 -12.06 10.49 -35.83
N ALA A 781 -11.88 11.24 -36.92
CA ALA A 781 -13.01 11.76 -37.70
C ALA A 781 -13.73 10.64 -38.48
N ALA A 782 -13.01 9.65 -39.01
CA ALA A 782 -13.59 8.56 -39.81
C ALA A 782 -14.65 7.73 -39.06
N PRO A 783 -14.41 7.17 -37.86
CA PRO A 783 -15.44 6.43 -37.11
C PRO A 783 -16.52 7.35 -36.50
N VAL A 784 -16.35 8.68 -36.53
CA VAL A 784 -17.39 9.66 -36.17
C VAL A 784 -18.32 9.95 -37.35
N LEU A 785 -17.79 10.07 -38.57
CA LEU A 785 -18.59 10.19 -39.80
C LEU A 785 -19.44 8.92 -40.02
N HIS A 786 -18.88 7.75 -39.75
CA HIS A 786 -19.57 6.46 -39.86
C HIS A 786 -20.41 6.10 -38.61
N GLN A 787 -20.56 7.00 -37.63
CA GLN A 787 -21.28 6.70 -36.38
C GLN A 787 -22.80 6.68 -36.62
N ARG A 788 -23.41 5.49 -36.48
CA ARG A 788 -24.86 5.29 -36.58
C ARG A 788 -25.53 5.48 -35.22
N GLU A 789 -25.02 4.86 -34.15
CA GLU A 789 -25.63 4.94 -32.83
C GLU A 789 -25.07 6.01 -31.90
N ARG A 790 -25.89 6.44 -30.90
CA ARG A 790 -25.46 7.38 -29.85
C ARG A 790 -24.22 6.88 -29.08
N HIS A 791 -23.99 5.58 -29.09
CA HIS A 791 -22.80 4.91 -28.59
C HIS A 791 -22.46 3.75 -29.53
N ASP A 792 -21.55 3.97 -30.49
CA ASP A 792 -20.93 2.90 -31.25
C ASP A 792 -19.65 2.41 -30.55
N VAL A 793 -19.40 1.10 -30.60
CA VAL A 793 -18.15 0.48 -30.13
C VAL A 793 -17.48 -0.21 -31.30
N TRP A 794 -16.23 0.17 -31.57
CA TRP A 794 -15.42 -0.43 -32.62
C TRP A 794 -14.30 -1.27 -32.00
N ASP A 795 -14.14 -2.49 -32.48
CA ASP A 795 -13.02 -3.37 -32.15
C ASP A 795 -11.83 -3.08 -33.06
N VAL A 796 -10.61 -3.09 -32.49
CA VAL A 796 -9.37 -2.90 -33.24
C VAL A 796 -8.75 -4.26 -33.58
N TRP A 797 -8.48 -4.47 -34.85
CA TRP A 797 -7.79 -5.65 -35.38
C TRP A 797 -6.62 -5.22 -36.27
N LEU A 798 -5.71 -6.15 -36.57
CA LEU A 798 -4.56 -5.95 -37.46
C LEU A 798 -4.67 -6.91 -38.65
N MET A 799 -4.79 -6.35 -39.86
CA MET A 799 -4.44 -7.02 -41.11
C MET A 799 -2.91 -6.99 -41.20
N TYR A 800 -2.24 -8.09 -40.92
CA TYR A 800 -0.77 -8.17 -40.91
C TYR A 800 -0.17 -8.62 -42.25
N ALA A 801 -0.99 -9.22 -43.11
CA ALA A 801 -0.74 -9.50 -44.52
C ALA A 801 -2.09 -9.41 -45.28
N PRO A 802 -2.11 -9.25 -46.62
CA PRO A 802 -3.35 -9.01 -47.38
C PRO A 802 -4.40 -10.11 -47.21
N ASP A 803 -3.99 -11.37 -47.38
CA ASP A 803 -4.89 -12.55 -47.41
C ASP A 803 -5.03 -13.26 -46.06
N ALA A 804 -4.51 -12.66 -44.98
CA ALA A 804 -4.49 -13.26 -43.65
C ALA A 804 -5.72 -12.87 -42.80
N GLU A 805 -6.18 -13.79 -41.93
CA GLU A 805 -7.26 -13.49 -40.99
C GLU A 805 -6.84 -12.36 -40.02
N PRO A 806 -7.62 -11.26 -39.88
CA PRO A 806 -7.28 -10.16 -39.00
C PRO A 806 -7.13 -10.61 -37.54
N VAL A 807 -5.97 -10.33 -36.93
CA VAL A 807 -5.70 -10.70 -35.54
C VAL A 807 -6.12 -9.60 -34.56
N ARG A 808 -6.47 -10.01 -33.34
CA ARG A 808 -6.88 -9.09 -32.28
C ARG A 808 -5.70 -8.28 -31.78
N VAL A 809 -5.81 -6.96 -31.89
CA VAL A 809 -4.87 -5.99 -31.29
C VAL A 809 -5.20 -5.89 -29.81
N GLY A 810 -4.21 -6.09 -28.93
CA GLY A 810 -4.43 -6.13 -27.49
C GLY A 810 -3.14 -6.03 -26.69
N ARG A 811 -3.20 -6.28 -25.39
CA ARG A 811 -2.01 -6.34 -24.54
C ARG A 811 -2.18 -7.36 -23.40
N PHE A 812 -1.48 -8.48 -23.40
CA PHE A 812 -1.59 -9.49 -22.32
C PHE A 812 -0.28 -10.18 -21.92
N LEU A 813 0.87 -9.71 -22.39
CA LEU A 813 2.19 -10.23 -22.01
C LEU A 813 2.83 -9.42 -20.85
N ASP A 814 1.99 -8.98 -19.90
CA ASP A 814 2.40 -8.52 -18.56
C ASP A 814 1.39 -9.01 -17.51
N ASP A 815 1.62 -8.71 -16.23
CA ASP A 815 0.87 -9.21 -15.07
C ASP A 815 -0.54 -8.60 -14.87
N ILE A 816 -0.98 -7.67 -15.73
CA ILE A 816 -2.22 -6.90 -15.53
C ILE A 816 -3.45 -7.63 -16.12
N VAL A 817 -4.23 -8.24 -15.24
CA VAL A 817 -5.41 -9.07 -15.59
C VAL A 817 -6.59 -8.27 -16.17
N ASP A 818 -6.95 -7.11 -15.61
CA ASP A 818 -7.91 -6.18 -16.19
C ASP A 818 -7.27 -4.80 -16.37
N ARG A 819 -7.08 -4.39 -17.62
CA ARG A 819 -6.53 -3.07 -17.98
C ARG A 819 -7.53 -1.93 -17.90
N LYS A 820 -8.83 -2.21 -17.94
CA LYS A 820 -9.89 -1.20 -18.14
C LYS A 820 -9.92 -0.11 -17.06
N THR A 821 -9.37 -0.40 -15.87
CA THR A 821 -9.26 0.48 -14.71
C THR A 821 -7.87 1.11 -14.52
N VAL A 822 -6.87 0.65 -15.29
CA VAL A 822 -5.44 0.99 -15.15
C VAL A 822 -4.93 1.80 -16.34
N ASP A 823 -5.14 1.30 -17.56
CA ASP A 823 -4.71 1.92 -18.81
C ASP A 823 -5.83 2.85 -19.33
N ASP A 824 -5.76 4.14 -18.97
CA ASP A 824 -6.80 5.15 -19.27
C ASP A 824 -6.31 6.24 -20.24
N TYR A 825 -6.66 6.07 -21.52
CA TYR A 825 -6.22 6.95 -22.59
C TYR A 825 -6.96 8.30 -22.64
N PRO A 826 -6.31 9.37 -23.15
CA PRO A 826 -6.94 10.66 -23.39
C PRO A 826 -8.20 10.59 -24.27
N ARG A 827 -9.05 11.61 -24.13
CA ARG A 827 -10.33 11.72 -24.83
C ARG A 827 -10.21 12.69 -25.99
N ILE A 828 -10.47 12.22 -27.20
CA ILE A 828 -10.63 13.09 -28.37
C ILE A 828 -12.08 13.58 -28.36
N VAL A 829 -12.31 14.88 -28.63
CA VAL A 829 -13.66 15.45 -28.70
C VAL A 829 -13.77 16.30 -29.96
N LEU A 830 -14.60 15.83 -30.90
CA LEU A 830 -14.81 16.44 -32.21
C LEU A 830 -16.20 17.10 -32.27
N PRO A 831 -16.40 18.14 -33.10
CA PRO A 831 -17.74 18.55 -33.49
C PRO A 831 -18.41 17.40 -34.26
N ARG A 832 -19.72 17.21 -34.08
CA ARG A 832 -20.48 16.32 -34.98
C ARG A 832 -20.63 17.06 -36.32
N SER A 833 -20.26 16.42 -37.43
CA SER A 833 -20.52 16.95 -38.77
C SER A 833 -22.05 17.05 -38.99
N ALA A 834 -22.48 18.05 -39.76
CA ALA A 834 -23.88 18.13 -40.20
C ALA A 834 -24.20 17.10 -41.30
N ALA A 835 -23.19 16.60 -42.01
CA ALA A 835 -23.32 15.63 -43.09
C ALA A 835 -23.13 14.19 -42.55
N GLY A 836 -24.19 13.62 -41.97
CA GLY A 836 -24.25 12.23 -41.52
C GLY A 836 -25.68 11.83 -41.15
N PRO A 837 -26.26 10.76 -41.74
CA PRO A 837 -27.71 10.59 -41.77
C PRO A 837 -28.31 10.08 -40.45
N ARG A 838 -29.02 10.97 -39.74
CA ARG A 838 -30.24 10.61 -38.98
C ARG A 838 -31.31 11.69 -39.20
N GLY A 839 -32.56 11.24 -39.25
CA GLY A 839 -33.74 12.05 -39.60
C GLY A 839 -34.17 13.08 -38.53
N PRO A 840 -35.39 13.65 -38.65
CA PRO A 840 -35.77 14.92 -38.05
C PRO A 840 -36.01 14.89 -36.54
N LEU A 841 -34.93 14.82 -35.75
CA LEU A 841 -34.97 15.09 -34.31
C LEU A 841 -34.68 16.58 -34.04
N ARG A 842 -35.74 17.39 -34.04
CA ARG A 842 -35.76 18.75 -33.47
C ARG A 842 -35.58 18.71 -31.95
N LEU A 843 -34.37 18.39 -31.48
CA LEU A 843 -33.95 18.76 -30.14
C LEU A 843 -33.86 20.29 -30.06
N SER A 844 -34.47 20.90 -29.03
CA SER A 844 -34.42 22.33 -28.75
C SER A 844 -33.03 22.74 -28.21
N LEU A 845 -32.02 22.63 -29.07
CA LEU A 845 -30.68 23.11 -28.82
C LEU A 845 -30.71 24.62 -28.57
N ARG A 846 -30.12 25.08 -27.46
CA ARG A 846 -29.88 26.51 -27.25
C ARG A 846 -29.10 27.08 -28.46
N PRO A 847 -29.44 28.28 -28.97
CA PRO A 847 -28.75 28.88 -30.11
C PRO A 847 -27.22 28.82 -29.97
N GLY A 848 -26.53 28.34 -31.01
CA GLY A 848 -25.07 28.18 -31.05
C GLY A 848 -24.50 26.90 -30.45
N ALA A 849 -25.29 26.03 -29.80
CA ALA A 849 -24.80 24.80 -29.17
C ALA A 849 -24.58 23.64 -30.17
N ARG A 850 -23.50 23.70 -30.97
CA ARG A 850 -23.14 22.61 -31.90
C ARG A 850 -22.98 21.26 -31.17
N PRO A 851 -23.59 20.15 -31.65
CA PRO A 851 -23.40 18.81 -31.09
C PRO A 851 -21.94 18.34 -31.21
N ARG A 852 -21.52 17.45 -30.31
CA ARG A 852 -20.13 16.97 -30.20
C ARG A 852 -20.08 15.47 -29.94
N VAL A 853 -19.05 14.82 -30.47
CA VAL A 853 -18.80 13.39 -30.28
C VAL A 853 -17.49 13.21 -29.52
N ARG A 854 -17.48 12.28 -28.57
CA ARG A 854 -16.29 11.86 -27.81
C ARG A 854 -15.81 10.52 -28.35
N VAL A 855 -14.54 10.48 -28.71
CA VAL A 855 -13.82 9.26 -29.08
C VAL A 855 -12.83 8.92 -27.95
N ARG A 856 -12.82 7.67 -27.46
CA ARG A 856 -11.92 7.20 -26.40
C ARG A 856 -11.52 5.73 -26.61
N LEU A 857 -10.22 5.49 -26.68
CA LEU A 857 -9.62 4.16 -26.62
C LEU A 857 -9.78 3.54 -25.22
N PHE A 858 -9.87 2.22 -25.17
CA PHE A 858 -9.88 1.44 -23.93
C PHE A 858 -9.49 -0.01 -24.21
N HIS A 859 -8.92 -0.69 -23.22
CA HIS A 859 -8.84 -2.15 -23.25
C HIS A 859 -10.16 -2.76 -22.74
N SER A 860 -10.61 -3.81 -23.42
CA SER A 860 -11.77 -4.61 -23.05
C SER A 860 -11.46 -5.57 -21.89
N ARG A 861 -12.47 -6.30 -21.37
CA ARG A 861 -12.26 -7.42 -20.40
C ARG A 861 -11.42 -8.58 -20.94
N ARG A 862 -11.10 -8.60 -22.24
CA ARG A 862 -10.13 -9.53 -22.86
C ARG A 862 -8.71 -8.98 -22.94
N ASN A 863 -8.53 -7.72 -22.58
CA ASN A 863 -7.39 -6.86 -22.89
C ASN A 863 -7.17 -6.57 -24.39
N ASP A 864 -8.09 -6.98 -25.26
CA ASP A 864 -8.18 -6.48 -26.65
C ASP A 864 -8.48 -4.97 -26.65
N LEU A 865 -7.84 -4.22 -27.54
CA LEU A 865 -8.00 -2.76 -27.71
C LEU A 865 -9.30 -2.47 -28.47
N ALA A 866 -10.03 -1.45 -28.02
CA ALA A 866 -11.29 -1.02 -28.61
C ALA A 866 -11.49 0.49 -28.49
N LEU A 867 -12.43 1.02 -29.28
CA LEU A 867 -12.75 2.44 -29.40
C LEU A 867 -14.23 2.68 -29.07
N ASN A 868 -14.53 3.57 -28.14
CA ASN A 868 -15.90 4.09 -27.95
C ASN A 868 -16.06 5.38 -28.75
N VAL A 869 -17.15 5.48 -29.51
CA VAL A 869 -17.61 6.70 -30.18
C VAL A 869 -18.97 7.05 -29.59
N VAL A 870 -19.07 8.17 -28.88
CA VAL A 870 -20.24 8.49 -28.04
C VAL A 870 -20.66 9.95 -28.19
N ASP A 871 -21.93 10.20 -28.47
CA ASP A 871 -22.49 11.56 -28.47
C ASP A 871 -22.40 12.20 -27.07
N LEU A 872 -22.00 13.47 -27.01
CA LEU A 872 -22.01 14.25 -25.78
C LEU A 872 -23.30 15.07 -25.70
N PRO A 873 -24.00 15.09 -24.54
CA PRO A 873 -25.23 15.86 -24.42
C PRO A 873 -24.97 17.37 -24.59
N PRO A 874 -25.95 18.12 -25.14
CA PRO A 874 -25.85 19.57 -25.28
C PRO A 874 -25.50 20.26 -23.96
N GLY A 875 -24.70 21.33 -24.02
CA GLY A 875 -24.24 22.03 -22.82
C GLY A 875 -23.13 21.33 -22.02
N SER A 876 -22.72 20.10 -22.37
CA SER A 876 -21.49 19.48 -21.84
C SER A 876 -20.32 20.48 -21.90
N PRO A 877 -19.48 20.62 -20.85
CA PRO A 877 -18.43 21.64 -20.84
C PRO A 877 -17.43 21.44 -22.00
N ARG A 878 -16.99 22.55 -22.61
CA ARG A 878 -15.82 22.53 -23.49
C ARG A 878 -14.58 22.19 -22.66
N PRO A 879 -13.60 21.43 -23.20
CA PRO A 879 -12.26 21.40 -22.61
C PRO A 879 -11.63 22.79 -22.80
N ARG A 880 -11.85 23.69 -21.83
CA ARG A 880 -11.37 25.08 -21.85
C ARG A 880 -9.89 25.12 -22.22
N SER A 881 -9.53 26.06 -23.10
CA SER A 881 -8.15 26.34 -23.50
C SER A 881 -7.32 26.87 -22.32
N LEU A 882 -5.99 26.83 -22.47
CA LEU A 882 -5.06 27.37 -21.46
C LEU A 882 -5.30 28.87 -21.17
N PRO A 883 -5.49 29.75 -22.17
CA PRO A 883 -5.81 31.17 -21.92
C PRO A 883 -7.14 31.39 -21.19
N GLU A 884 -8.21 30.66 -21.57
CA GLU A 884 -9.52 30.76 -20.88
C GLU A 884 -9.40 30.37 -19.40
N ARG A 885 -8.70 29.27 -19.09
CA ARG A 885 -8.48 28.84 -17.70
C ARG A 885 -7.65 29.84 -16.90
N ARG A 886 -6.66 30.49 -17.52
CA ARG A 886 -5.83 31.51 -16.88
C ARG A 886 -6.67 32.73 -16.50
N ARG A 887 -7.47 33.26 -17.45
CA ARG A 887 -8.42 34.37 -17.20
C ARG A 887 -9.48 34.02 -16.16
N GLU A 888 -9.94 32.78 -16.12
CA GLU A 888 -10.90 32.30 -15.11
C GLU A 888 -10.26 32.18 -13.72
N ALA A 889 -9.04 31.63 -13.61
CA ALA A 889 -8.30 31.59 -12.35
C ALA A 889 -8.00 33.02 -11.81
N GLU A 890 -7.66 33.96 -12.69
CA GLU A 890 -7.48 35.37 -12.35
C GLU A 890 -8.79 36.06 -11.91
N ARG A 891 -9.95 35.67 -12.48
CA ARG A 891 -11.27 36.09 -11.98
C ARG A 891 -11.56 35.47 -10.61
N SER A 892 -11.33 34.17 -10.42
CA SER A 892 -11.52 33.49 -9.14
C SER A 892 -10.65 34.08 -8.02
N LEU A 893 -9.39 34.40 -8.32
CA LEU A 893 -8.47 35.09 -7.39
C LEU A 893 -8.94 36.50 -7.05
N ARG A 894 -9.47 37.26 -8.02
CA ARG A 894 -10.08 38.59 -7.74
C ARG A 894 -11.32 38.47 -6.84
N VAL A 895 -12.21 37.50 -7.09
CA VAL A 895 -13.37 37.24 -6.23
C VAL A 895 -12.94 36.79 -4.83
N LEU A 896 -11.92 35.94 -4.71
CA LEU A 896 -11.41 35.49 -3.41
C LEU A 896 -10.77 36.65 -2.62
N ARG A 897 -9.94 37.47 -3.26
CA ARG A 897 -9.40 38.72 -2.67
C ARG A 897 -10.51 39.69 -2.25
N GLY A 898 -11.56 39.83 -3.05
CA GLY A 898 -12.73 40.65 -2.74
C GLY A 898 -13.65 40.12 -1.62
N ARG A 899 -13.63 38.81 -1.35
CA ARG A 899 -14.26 38.19 -0.17
C ARG A 899 -13.39 38.30 1.08
N LEU A 900 -12.07 38.12 0.93
CA LEU A 900 -11.11 38.31 2.03
C LEU A 900 -11.12 39.76 2.53
N ARG A 901 -11.03 40.77 1.65
CA ARG A 901 -11.11 42.19 2.04
C ARG A 901 -12.38 42.50 2.84
N ARG A 902 -13.55 41.98 2.43
CA ARG A 902 -14.81 42.14 3.18
C ARG A 902 -14.82 41.41 4.53
N ARG A 903 -14.19 40.24 4.63
CA ARG A 903 -14.00 39.55 5.92
C ARG A 903 -13.03 40.26 6.87
N PHE A 904 -12.03 40.98 6.34
CA PHE A 904 -11.13 41.79 7.16
C PHE A 904 -11.78 43.11 7.62
N ALA A 905 -12.60 43.76 6.79
CA ALA A 905 -13.40 44.93 7.21
C ALA A 905 -14.37 44.58 8.35
N ALA A 906 -15.20 43.54 8.15
CA ALA A 906 -16.17 43.06 9.15
C ALA A 906 -15.55 42.36 10.38
N ARG A 907 -14.22 42.43 10.53
CA ARG A 907 -13.41 42.00 11.69
C ARG A 907 -12.43 43.11 12.14
N ARG A 908 -12.81 44.35 11.84
CA ARG A 908 -12.19 45.63 12.25
C ARG A 908 -13.28 46.65 12.66
N GLU A 909 -14.53 46.38 12.25
CA GLU A 909 -15.80 46.90 12.80
C GLU A 909 -16.31 46.03 13.98
N ARG A 910 -15.49 45.11 14.47
CA ARG A 910 -15.64 44.27 15.67
C ARG A 910 -14.26 44.07 16.29
#